data_AF-A0A346XRZ8-F1
#
_entry.id   AF-A0A346XRZ8-F1
#
_cell.length_a   1.000
_cell.length_b   1.000
_cell.length_c   1.000
_cell.angle_alpha   90.00
_cell.angle_beta   90.00
_cell.angle_gamma   90.00
#
_symmetry.space_group_name_H-M   'P 1'
#
loop_
_entity.id
_entity.type
_entity.pdbx_description
1 polymer ?
#
loop_
_entity_poly.entity_id
_entity_poly.type
_entity_poly.pdbx_seq_one_letter_code
_entity_poly.pdbx_strand_id
1 'polypeptide(L)'
;MLPESKDTNHVLKKSTFRTDGRCIGRWKGSAGLGTGGNMSQLMAYRGCSRLEYRNQNIKLLRGLEGERTRSSYRTVWLGDNVRDLLRQDPNPVVIAGLVDRAQTQVLPLRQMIVIDHEFTGDVLRLTFELASYISVGDGGPVPLTSWAAGRPAPPRCYLSTLENPALPVRVLRDPEVSQRWRQAVDFLAASWDFSSTGFFRLQAPGAGLVGHARGPVLEASEGSRSSVRLESYNPHLPEETWSAMRLRVAGSGSLVEVEGGDVHLDRDGFIDLSLRPMEEGPGQLQIRVDPDPQFSTYIPLTVKASRDVTRRHHKTVMLGREWERCLDGLRTTLDDRTTLLSVLNQLAQVFPDSAPLQQHRGRVLYDQERFVEAREALDRSLALREDSATVAYNLFAALKRGERAASAELLGRLNLSVHRFFEELLRIVSELDESMALHVVEVGFDLFDDDKRHRLIRSAAAVVRTESGVVRLGDLWGMSAPLDALRYVHEVAADQSDWHRASCLVVEMAERIGGHSVATGHARRIVRWRGGAPADALACWHAYGRSIRDPRERTAVLLDNARGVVADHPGAPEGIEFALLAASRALDLGQIEVASQALPIAAHHIAVGGFTGTEVQGRLDALRVSLEAALAQWTVVEDATEARRRDLSVRLRPLLSGRTLAILGSPTARADVDQIAADLGVRVLSFPSTVENPVDERRLRALSPQGLIVVALWEHMNHLKAPTKEWLKQYDVPFLQIRGTGGLLIEELWERLGRDGVPLAVR
;
A
#
# COMPACT_ATOMS: atom_id res chain seq x y z
N MET A 1 -51.11 -2.99 -30.09
CA MET A 1 -49.92 -2.82 -30.95
C MET A 1 -48.84 -2.15 -30.14
N LEU A 2 -47.90 -2.95 -29.65
CA LEU A 2 -46.62 -2.56 -29.06
C LEU A 2 -45.55 -3.37 -29.81
N PRO A 3 -44.38 -2.79 -30.05
CA PRO A 3 -43.16 -3.56 -29.85
C PRO A 3 -42.05 -2.80 -29.11
N GLU A 4 -41.12 -3.62 -28.64
CA GLU A 4 -40.03 -3.44 -27.68
C GLU A 4 -38.75 -2.75 -28.24
N SER A 5 -37.87 -2.33 -27.32
CA SER A 5 -36.40 -2.54 -27.26
C SER A 5 -35.70 -1.32 -26.61
N LYS A 6 -35.16 -1.44 -25.39
CA LYS A 6 -33.85 -1.95 -24.92
C LYS A 6 -32.69 -0.93 -24.96
N ASP A 7 -32.03 -0.88 -23.81
CA ASP A 7 -30.63 -0.53 -23.51
C ASP A 7 -30.19 0.94 -23.43
N THR A 8 -30.23 1.46 -22.20
CA THR A 8 -29.40 2.56 -21.70
C THR A 8 -28.01 2.04 -21.30
N ASN A 9 -26.97 2.43 -22.04
CA ASN A 9 -25.57 2.38 -21.58
C ASN A 9 -24.91 3.74 -21.83
N HIS A 10 -24.48 4.40 -20.75
CA HIS A 10 -23.78 5.67 -20.76
C HIS A 10 -22.38 5.52 -21.36
N VAL A 11 -22.19 6.06 -22.57
CA VAL A 11 -20.87 6.21 -23.22
C VAL A 11 -20.23 7.52 -22.77
N LEU A 12 -19.10 7.40 -22.06
CA LEU A 12 -18.12 8.46 -21.84
C LEU A 12 -17.61 8.98 -23.20
N LYS A 13 -17.93 10.23 -23.52
CA LYS A 13 -17.45 10.93 -24.71
C LYS A 13 -15.92 11.04 -24.68
N LYS A 14 -15.26 10.36 -25.62
CA LYS A 14 -13.88 10.65 -26.06
C LYS A 14 -13.81 12.10 -26.54
N SER A 15 -13.07 12.95 -25.85
CA SER A 15 -12.69 14.28 -26.36
C SER A 15 -11.63 14.12 -27.43
N THR A 16 -12.03 14.36 -28.67
CA THR A 16 -11.20 14.50 -29.86
C THR A 16 -10.20 15.65 -29.69
N PHE A 17 -8.91 15.35 -29.76
CA PHE A 17 -7.85 16.35 -29.94
C PHE A 17 -8.00 16.95 -31.35
N ARG A 18 -8.53 18.16 -31.44
CA ARG A 18 -8.36 19.01 -32.63
C ARG A 18 -6.95 19.59 -32.61
N THR A 19 -6.11 19.12 -33.53
CA THR A 19 -4.88 19.80 -33.92
C THR A 19 -5.25 20.98 -34.82
N ASP A 20 -5.60 22.12 -34.23
CA ASP A 20 -5.66 23.36 -34.99
C ASP A 20 -4.23 23.87 -35.19
N GLY A 21 -3.77 23.80 -36.44
CA GLY A 21 -2.47 24.23 -36.91
C GLY A 21 -2.28 25.75 -36.84
N ARG A 22 -2.03 26.28 -35.64
CA ARG A 22 -1.33 27.55 -35.49
C ARG A 22 0.10 27.26 -35.05
N CYS A 23 1.01 27.29 -36.01
CA CYS A 23 2.43 27.55 -35.76
C CYS A 23 2.51 28.80 -34.87
N ILE A 24 2.89 28.61 -33.61
CA ILE A 24 3.40 29.70 -32.78
C ILE A 24 4.71 30.13 -33.46
N GLY A 25 4.80 31.42 -33.76
CA GLY A 25 5.80 31.98 -34.66
C GLY A 25 7.23 31.54 -34.35
N ARG A 26 7.99 31.27 -35.42
CA ARG A 26 9.45 31.29 -35.45
C ARG A 26 9.96 32.37 -34.49
N TRP A 27 10.52 31.96 -33.34
CA TRP A 27 11.36 32.86 -32.56
C TRP A 27 12.63 33.04 -33.38
N LYS A 28 12.75 34.19 -34.05
CA LYS A 28 13.99 34.59 -34.71
C LYS A 28 15.07 34.64 -33.64
N GLY A 29 16.14 33.87 -33.85
CA GLY A 29 17.36 34.03 -33.09
C GLY A 29 17.84 35.48 -33.09
N SER A 30 18.68 35.79 -32.11
CA SER A 30 19.48 37.02 -32.02
C SER A 30 18.72 38.35 -31.87
N ALA A 31 17.87 38.47 -30.84
CA ALA A 31 17.59 39.76 -30.21
C ALA A 31 17.81 39.60 -28.70
N GLY A 32 18.64 40.47 -28.14
CA GLY A 32 19.12 40.37 -26.76
C GLY A 32 17.99 40.20 -25.74
N LEU A 33 18.26 39.42 -24.69
CA LEU A 33 17.56 39.55 -23.43
C LEU A 33 17.65 41.03 -23.04
N GLY A 34 16.53 41.74 -23.21
CA GLY A 34 16.40 43.13 -22.82
C GLY A 34 16.72 43.25 -21.34
N THR A 35 17.75 44.02 -21.02
CA THR A 35 17.99 44.57 -19.70
C THR A 35 16.82 45.49 -19.35
N GLY A 36 15.82 45.01 -18.60
CA GLY A 36 14.75 45.89 -18.12
C GLY A 36 13.38 45.24 -17.93
N GLY A 37 13.28 44.22 -17.09
CA GLY A 37 12.03 43.68 -16.58
C GLY A 37 12.32 42.55 -15.61
N ASN A 38 11.92 42.68 -14.34
CA ASN A 38 12.02 41.62 -13.34
C ASN A 38 11.18 40.40 -13.80
N MET A 39 11.76 39.52 -14.62
CA MET A 39 11.15 38.23 -14.90
C MET A 39 11.32 37.35 -13.67
N SER A 40 10.20 36.97 -13.06
CA SER A 40 10.17 36.03 -11.94
C SER A 40 10.58 34.65 -12.44
N GLN A 41 11.75 34.17 -12.00
CA GLN A 41 12.29 32.88 -12.42
C GLN A 41 11.98 31.79 -11.38
N LEU A 42 12.00 30.53 -11.79
CA LEU A 42 11.96 29.37 -10.91
C LEU A 42 13.34 28.72 -10.82
N MET A 43 13.64 28.11 -9.69
CA MET A 43 14.81 27.24 -9.50
C MET A 43 14.34 25.82 -9.23
N ALA A 44 14.71 24.88 -10.10
CA ALA A 44 14.46 23.46 -9.93
C ALA A 44 15.74 22.76 -9.44
N TYR A 45 15.73 22.31 -8.19
CA TYR A 45 16.81 21.53 -7.58
C TYR A 45 16.66 20.06 -7.94
N ARG A 46 17.67 19.48 -8.59
CA ARG A 46 17.61 18.16 -9.20
C ARG A 46 18.67 17.23 -8.59
N GLY A 47 18.23 16.31 -7.72
CA GLY A 47 19.07 15.20 -7.24
C GLY A 47 18.89 13.92 -8.06
N CYS A 48 19.62 12.85 -7.71
CA CYS A 48 19.52 11.54 -8.35
C CYS A 48 19.17 10.41 -7.35
N SER A 49 18.51 10.74 -6.24
CA SER A 49 18.14 9.78 -5.18
C SER A 49 17.06 8.78 -5.60
N ARG A 50 16.29 9.09 -6.65
CA ARG A 50 15.31 8.20 -7.27
C ARG A 50 15.66 7.97 -8.73
N LEU A 51 15.39 6.76 -9.22
CA LEU A 51 15.61 6.39 -10.62
C LEU A 51 14.91 7.35 -11.60
N GLU A 52 13.69 7.78 -11.30
CA GLU A 52 12.96 8.74 -12.14
C GLU A 52 13.72 10.07 -12.31
N TYR A 53 14.26 10.63 -11.22
CA TYR A 53 15.00 11.89 -11.27
C TYR A 53 16.36 11.74 -11.93
N ARG A 54 17.02 10.59 -11.71
CA ARG A 54 18.25 10.21 -12.41
C ARG A 54 18.01 10.24 -13.94
N ASN A 55 16.96 9.59 -14.41
CA ASN A 55 16.60 9.54 -15.84
C ASN A 55 16.25 10.93 -16.41
N GLN A 56 15.57 11.77 -15.63
CA GLN A 56 15.28 13.16 -16.02
C GLN A 56 16.56 13.99 -16.16
N ASN A 57 17.55 13.81 -15.28
CA ASN A 57 18.83 14.51 -15.36
C ASN A 57 19.66 14.05 -16.56
N ILE A 58 19.65 12.76 -16.89
CA ILE A 58 20.29 12.25 -18.11
C ILE A 58 19.62 12.88 -19.35
N LYS A 59 18.29 12.96 -19.38
CA LYS A 59 17.56 13.64 -20.46
C LYS A 59 17.91 15.14 -20.54
N LEU A 60 18.06 15.81 -19.40
CA LEU A 60 18.45 17.21 -19.31
C LEU A 60 19.85 17.47 -19.90
N LEU A 61 20.78 16.53 -19.70
CA LEU A 61 22.16 16.61 -20.22
C LEU A 61 22.23 16.31 -21.73
N ARG A 62 21.47 15.33 -22.22
CA ARG A 62 21.53 14.96 -23.65
C ARG A 62 20.63 15.79 -24.58
N GLY A 63 19.57 16.42 -24.03
CA GLY A 63 18.52 17.03 -24.84
C GLY A 63 18.94 18.35 -25.51
N LEU A 64 18.46 18.57 -26.73
CA LEU A 64 18.65 19.81 -27.48
C LEU A 64 17.69 20.92 -27.04
N GLU A 65 18.01 22.16 -27.40
CA GLU A 65 17.07 23.29 -27.26
C GLU A 65 15.80 23.02 -28.07
N GLY A 66 14.62 23.25 -27.46
CA GLY A 66 13.29 22.97 -28.03
C GLY A 66 12.73 21.58 -27.70
N GLU A 67 13.52 20.67 -27.13
CA GLU A 67 13.00 19.39 -26.64
C GLU A 67 12.12 19.56 -25.40
N ARG A 68 11.12 18.68 -25.24
CA ARG A 68 10.22 18.73 -24.08
C ARG A 68 10.49 17.63 -23.06
N THR A 69 10.45 17.99 -21.78
CA THR A 69 10.54 17.05 -20.66
C THR A 69 9.44 17.30 -19.64
N ARG A 70 9.09 16.29 -18.85
CA ARG A 70 8.06 16.39 -17.81
C ARG A 70 8.68 16.09 -16.46
N SER A 71 8.21 16.76 -15.42
CA SER A 71 8.59 16.42 -14.05
C SER A 71 7.42 16.67 -13.10
N SER A 72 7.36 15.83 -12.07
CA SER A 72 6.32 15.88 -11.04
C SER A 72 6.94 16.21 -9.70
N TYR A 73 6.29 17.12 -8.97
CA TYR A 73 6.70 17.58 -7.64
C TYR A 73 5.55 17.42 -6.68
N ARG A 74 5.79 16.86 -5.50
CA ARG A 74 4.80 16.95 -4.41
C ARG A 74 4.65 18.40 -4.00
N THR A 75 3.43 18.81 -3.69
CA THR A 75 3.08 20.17 -3.26
C THR A 75 3.86 20.60 -2.01
N VAL A 76 4.18 19.66 -1.12
CA VAL A 76 5.04 19.88 0.05
C VAL A 76 6.51 20.18 -0.28
N TRP A 77 6.94 19.99 -1.53
CA TRP A 77 8.30 20.29 -2.01
C TRP A 77 8.37 21.61 -2.78
N LEU A 78 7.29 22.37 -2.82
CA LEU A 78 7.23 23.66 -3.48
C LEU A 78 7.53 24.77 -2.47
N GLY A 79 8.28 25.78 -2.89
CA GLY A 79 8.39 27.03 -2.14
C GLY A 79 7.06 27.78 -2.15
N ASP A 80 6.80 28.57 -1.11
CA ASP A 80 5.50 29.20 -0.83
C ASP A 80 4.95 30.00 -2.03
N ASN A 81 5.83 30.70 -2.76
CA ASN A 81 5.43 31.59 -3.86
C ASN A 81 5.32 30.90 -5.23
N VAL A 82 5.67 29.62 -5.36
CA VAL A 82 5.71 28.93 -6.68
C VAL A 82 4.32 28.87 -7.31
N ARG A 83 3.30 28.59 -6.49
CA ARG A 83 1.92 28.47 -6.97
C ARG A 83 1.39 29.80 -7.49
N ASP A 84 1.70 30.89 -6.80
CA ASP A 84 1.25 32.22 -7.21
C ASP A 84 2.03 32.73 -8.41
N LEU A 85 3.33 32.40 -8.52
CA LEU A 85 4.13 32.69 -9.70
C LEU A 85 3.56 32.00 -10.95
N LEU A 86 3.26 30.69 -10.89
CA LEU A 86 2.69 29.95 -12.03
C LEU A 86 1.31 30.44 -12.46
N ARG A 87 0.55 31.08 -11.55
CA ARG A 87 -0.73 31.72 -11.88
C ARG A 87 -0.54 33.06 -12.59
N GLN A 88 0.50 33.81 -12.22
CA GLN A 88 0.79 35.15 -12.77
C GLN A 88 1.52 35.07 -14.10
N ASP A 89 2.52 34.17 -14.19
CA ASP A 89 3.27 33.87 -15.40
C ASP A 89 3.06 32.37 -15.72
N PRO A 90 2.35 32.04 -16.82
CA PRO A 90 2.17 30.65 -17.22
C PRO A 90 3.42 30.03 -17.86
N ASN A 91 4.40 30.84 -18.29
CA ASN A 91 5.61 30.36 -18.97
C ASN A 91 6.92 30.84 -18.33
N PRO A 92 7.13 30.70 -17.01
CA PRO A 92 8.31 31.20 -16.35
C PRO A 92 9.56 30.44 -16.78
N VAL A 93 10.68 31.16 -16.80
CA VAL A 93 12.00 30.56 -16.98
C VAL A 93 12.40 29.84 -15.70
N VAL A 94 12.84 28.60 -15.86
CA VAL A 94 13.31 27.72 -14.79
C VAL A 94 14.79 27.46 -14.98
N ILE A 95 15.60 27.72 -13.95
CA ILE A 95 16.98 27.28 -13.88
C ILE A 95 17.01 25.85 -13.34
N ALA A 96 17.56 24.92 -14.10
CA ALA A 96 17.84 23.57 -13.62
C ALA A 96 19.21 23.54 -12.93
N GLY A 97 19.21 23.22 -11.63
CA GLY A 97 20.44 23.01 -10.86
C GLY A 97 20.58 21.58 -10.40
N LEU A 98 21.70 20.94 -10.75
CA LEU A 98 22.04 19.61 -10.27
C LEU A 98 22.54 19.72 -8.83
N VAL A 99 22.04 18.87 -7.94
CA VAL A 99 22.40 18.88 -6.52
C VAL A 99 23.19 17.62 -6.18
N ASP A 100 24.22 17.77 -5.36
CA ASP A 100 25.04 16.67 -4.87
C ASP A 100 24.26 15.78 -3.87
N ARG A 101 24.80 14.60 -3.56
CA ARG A 101 24.14 13.67 -2.64
C ARG A 101 24.04 14.20 -1.22
N ALA A 102 25.03 14.98 -0.78
CA ALA A 102 25.02 15.63 0.54
C ALA A 102 24.09 16.84 0.61
N GLN A 103 23.54 17.30 -0.53
CA GLN A 103 22.69 18.50 -0.63
C GLN A 103 23.38 19.77 -0.11
N THR A 104 24.68 19.86 -0.37
CA THR A 104 25.54 20.98 0.05
C THR A 104 25.94 21.87 -1.11
N GLN A 105 25.90 21.37 -2.34
CA GLN A 105 26.35 22.06 -3.54
C GLN A 105 25.27 21.98 -4.62
N VAL A 106 25.20 23.01 -5.44
CA VAL A 106 24.35 23.04 -6.63
C VAL A 106 25.18 23.49 -7.83
N LEU A 107 25.02 22.79 -8.96
CA LEU A 107 25.58 23.17 -10.24
C LEU A 107 24.46 23.65 -11.16
N PRO A 108 24.32 24.97 -11.37
CA PRO A 108 23.41 25.54 -12.37
C PRO A 108 23.84 25.09 -13.77
N LEU A 109 22.93 24.43 -14.48
CA LEU A 109 23.25 23.74 -15.72
C LEU A 109 22.69 24.44 -16.95
N ARG A 110 21.36 24.62 -16.98
CA ARG A 110 20.66 25.14 -18.15
C ARG A 110 19.31 25.75 -17.78
N GLN A 111 18.82 26.61 -18.67
CA GLN A 111 17.47 27.14 -18.62
C GLN A 111 16.47 26.14 -19.22
N MET A 112 15.25 26.22 -18.72
CA MET A 112 14.07 25.58 -19.25
C MET A 112 12.91 26.56 -19.17
N ILE A 113 11.87 26.38 -19.98
CA ILE A 113 10.68 27.22 -19.97
C ILE A 113 9.50 26.32 -19.61
N VAL A 114 8.70 26.71 -18.62
CA VAL A 114 7.42 26.03 -18.38
C VAL A 114 6.52 26.31 -19.57
N ILE A 115 5.92 25.28 -20.14
CA ILE A 115 4.97 25.41 -21.27
C ILE A 115 3.59 24.86 -20.93
N ASP A 116 3.49 24.09 -19.86
CA ASP A 116 2.24 23.53 -19.33
C ASP A 116 2.43 23.16 -17.87
N HIS A 117 1.40 23.39 -17.06
CA HIS A 117 1.41 23.05 -15.64
C HIS A 117 0.03 22.60 -15.17
N GLU A 118 -0.01 21.55 -14.34
CA GLU A 118 -1.24 21.00 -13.79
C GLU A 118 -1.06 20.68 -12.31
N PHE A 119 -2.01 21.11 -11.48
CA PHE A 119 -2.12 20.67 -10.09
C PHE A 119 -3.17 19.56 -10.01
N THR A 120 -2.76 18.34 -9.65
CA THR A 120 -3.64 17.19 -9.43
C THR A 120 -3.47 16.70 -7.99
N GLY A 121 -4.43 17.02 -7.11
CA GLY A 121 -4.34 16.68 -5.69
C GLY A 121 -3.13 17.32 -5.02
N ASP A 122 -2.23 16.50 -4.49
CA ASP A 122 -1.00 16.88 -3.81
C ASP A 122 0.23 16.92 -4.74
N VAL A 123 0.05 16.84 -6.06
CA VAL A 123 1.14 16.82 -7.05
C VAL A 123 1.01 17.98 -8.05
N LEU A 124 2.12 18.68 -8.29
CA LEU A 124 2.32 19.61 -9.40
C LEU A 124 3.07 18.87 -10.53
N ARG A 125 2.47 18.84 -11.72
CA ARG A 125 3.09 18.35 -12.95
C ARG A 125 3.50 19.53 -13.81
N LEU A 126 4.76 19.55 -14.24
CA LEU A 126 5.30 20.57 -15.14
C LEU A 126 5.79 19.92 -16.42
N THR A 127 5.40 20.50 -17.55
CA THR A 127 6.06 20.25 -18.83
C THR A 127 7.00 21.42 -19.12
N PHE A 128 8.26 21.10 -19.34
CA PHE A 128 9.30 22.05 -19.68
C PHE A 128 9.71 21.91 -21.14
N GLU A 129 9.97 23.03 -21.80
CA GLU A 129 10.77 23.10 -23.02
C GLU A 129 12.22 23.44 -22.64
N LEU A 130 13.16 22.64 -23.12
CA LEU A 130 14.58 22.80 -22.82
C LEU A 130 15.14 24.00 -23.57
N ALA A 131 15.85 24.89 -22.86
CA ALA A 131 16.50 26.07 -23.42
C ALA A 131 18.02 25.98 -23.20
N SER A 132 18.73 27.10 -23.31
CA SER A 132 20.19 27.12 -23.39
C SER A 132 20.91 26.66 -22.13
N TYR A 133 22.09 26.09 -22.34
CA TYR A 133 23.08 25.91 -21.28
C TYR A 133 23.53 27.26 -20.73
N ILE A 134 23.80 27.32 -19.43
CA ILE A 134 24.17 28.55 -18.75
C ILE A 134 25.42 28.39 -17.91
N SER A 135 26.08 29.51 -17.65
CA SER A 135 27.02 29.67 -16.55
C SER A 135 26.49 30.71 -15.58
N VAL A 136 26.84 30.53 -14.31
CA VAL A 136 26.53 31.47 -13.25
C VAL A 136 27.79 31.70 -12.43
N GLY A 137 28.16 32.97 -12.23
CA GLY A 137 29.43 33.34 -11.61
C GLY A 137 30.64 32.71 -12.32
N ASP A 138 31.56 32.15 -11.53
CA ASP A 138 32.80 31.52 -11.99
C ASP A 138 32.59 30.16 -12.70
N GLY A 139 31.35 29.68 -12.76
CA GLY A 139 30.95 28.53 -13.56
C GLY A 139 31.11 27.15 -12.91
N GLY A 140 31.63 27.07 -11.68
CA GLY A 140 31.68 25.83 -10.90
C GLY A 140 30.41 25.55 -10.07
N PRO A 141 30.38 24.42 -9.34
CA PRO A 141 29.38 24.19 -8.29
C PRO A 141 29.43 25.30 -7.24
N VAL A 142 28.26 25.73 -6.78
CA VAL A 142 28.10 26.79 -5.79
C VAL A 142 27.52 26.17 -4.52
N PRO A 143 27.98 26.56 -3.31
CA PRO A 143 27.36 26.12 -2.08
C PRO A 143 25.86 26.40 -2.08
N LEU A 144 25.05 25.41 -1.72
CA LEU A 144 23.60 25.54 -1.70
C LEU A 144 23.16 26.65 -0.71
N THR A 145 23.93 26.84 0.37
CA THR A 145 23.72 27.90 1.36
C THR A 145 23.90 29.30 0.81
N SER A 146 24.82 29.50 -0.15
CA SER A 146 24.99 30.80 -0.81
C SER A 146 24.01 30.97 -1.97
N TRP A 147 23.76 29.90 -2.73
CA TRP A 147 22.82 29.91 -3.86
C TRP A 147 21.37 30.16 -3.41
N ALA A 148 20.95 29.50 -2.34
CA ALA A 148 19.61 29.58 -1.77
C ALA A 148 19.56 30.45 -0.51
N ALA A 149 20.49 31.40 -0.34
CA ALA A 149 20.58 32.22 0.87
C ALA A 149 19.23 32.88 1.22
N GLY A 150 18.59 32.41 2.29
CA GLY A 150 17.28 32.89 2.76
C GLY A 150 16.05 32.30 2.04
N ARG A 151 16.21 31.31 1.16
CA ARG A 151 15.14 30.68 0.37
C ARG A 151 14.98 29.18 0.70
N PRO A 152 13.77 28.60 0.55
CA PRO A 152 13.58 27.16 0.67
C PRO A 152 14.38 26.38 -0.38
N ALA A 153 15.18 25.41 0.08
CA ALA A 153 16.01 24.53 -0.75
C ALA A 153 15.98 23.09 -0.21
N PRO A 154 16.59 22.10 -0.90
CA PRO A 154 16.61 20.73 -0.43
C PRO A 154 17.20 20.61 0.99
N PRO A 155 16.72 19.66 1.82
CA PRO A 155 15.70 18.65 1.49
C PRO A 155 14.26 19.13 1.61
N ARG A 156 14.04 20.39 2.04
CA ARG A 156 12.70 20.91 2.37
C ARG A 156 11.91 21.37 1.13
N CYS A 157 12.61 21.79 0.08
CA CYS A 157 12.01 22.33 -1.13
C CYS A 157 12.86 22.00 -2.37
N TYR A 158 12.23 21.54 -3.44
CA TYR A 158 12.91 21.16 -4.69
C TYR A 158 12.52 22.03 -5.89
N LEU A 159 11.53 22.91 -5.73
CA LEU A 159 11.15 23.93 -6.70
C LEU A 159 10.83 25.23 -5.95
N SER A 160 11.56 26.32 -6.23
CA SER A 160 11.42 27.60 -5.50
C SER A 160 11.41 28.79 -6.46
N THR A 161 10.89 29.94 -6.01
CA THR A 161 10.99 31.20 -6.76
C THR A 161 12.38 31.82 -6.61
N LEU A 162 12.85 32.46 -7.68
CA LEU A 162 14.14 33.12 -7.77
C LEU A 162 13.90 34.62 -7.98
N GLU A 163 13.73 35.35 -6.88
CA GLU A 163 13.26 36.76 -6.89
C GLU A 163 14.39 37.81 -6.88
N ASN A 164 15.66 37.43 -7.13
CA ASN A 164 16.74 38.41 -7.25
C ASN A 164 17.87 37.91 -8.19
N PRO A 165 18.12 38.56 -9.34
CA PRO A 165 19.09 38.16 -10.37
C PRO A 165 20.55 38.52 -10.04
N ALA A 166 20.91 38.75 -8.77
CA ALA A 166 22.28 39.08 -8.35
C ALA A 166 23.35 38.06 -8.78
N LEU A 167 22.93 36.89 -9.25
CA LEU A 167 23.78 35.92 -9.92
C LEU A 167 23.67 36.12 -11.44
N PRO A 168 24.68 36.74 -12.10
CA PRO A 168 24.63 36.98 -13.54
C PRO A 168 24.59 35.64 -14.28
N VAL A 169 23.43 35.32 -14.85
CA VAL A 169 23.25 34.15 -15.70
C VAL A 169 23.72 34.48 -17.11
N ARG A 170 24.75 33.77 -17.57
CA ARG A 170 25.29 33.89 -18.92
C ARG A 170 24.88 32.68 -19.74
N VAL A 171 24.19 32.90 -20.85
CA VAL A 171 23.91 31.85 -21.84
C VAL A 171 25.21 31.46 -22.54
N LEU A 172 25.48 30.16 -22.60
CA LEU A 172 26.69 29.60 -23.22
C LEU A 172 26.44 29.26 -24.69
N ARG A 173 27.50 29.28 -25.48
CA ARG A 173 27.52 28.82 -26.89
C ARG A 173 28.65 27.81 -27.08
N ASP A 174 28.59 27.01 -28.13
CA ASP A 174 29.70 26.12 -28.47
C ASP A 174 30.99 26.93 -28.70
N PRO A 175 32.16 26.51 -28.16
CA PRO A 175 32.44 25.24 -27.48
C PRO A 175 32.25 25.24 -25.95
N GLU A 176 31.89 26.36 -25.31
CA GLU A 176 31.72 26.46 -23.84
C GLU A 176 30.65 25.50 -23.31
N VAL A 177 29.66 25.20 -24.15
CA VAL A 177 28.57 24.25 -23.88
C VAL A 177 29.07 22.82 -23.72
N SER A 178 30.13 22.41 -24.44
CA SER A 178 30.81 21.13 -24.23
C SER A 178 31.52 21.07 -22.88
N GLN A 179 32.24 22.13 -22.53
CA GLN A 179 32.93 22.19 -21.23
C GLN A 179 31.94 22.13 -20.06
N ARG A 180 30.84 22.89 -20.14
CA ARG A 180 29.78 22.87 -19.10
C ARG A 180 29.11 21.51 -18.98
N TRP A 181 28.87 20.85 -20.10
CA TRP A 181 28.27 19.52 -20.11
C TRP A 181 29.19 18.48 -19.43
N ARG A 182 30.49 18.49 -19.73
CA ARG A 182 31.49 17.64 -19.07
C ARG A 182 31.56 17.87 -17.56
N GLN A 183 31.61 19.13 -17.13
CA GLN A 183 31.57 19.50 -15.70
C GLN A 183 30.33 18.95 -15.00
N ALA A 184 29.19 18.92 -15.69
CA ALA A 184 27.95 18.38 -15.13
C ALA A 184 27.96 16.85 -15.02
N VAL A 185 28.56 16.17 -16.00
CA VAL A 185 28.81 14.72 -15.94
C VAL A 185 29.72 14.40 -14.75
N ASP A 186 30.84 15.11 -14.60
CA ASP A 186 31.76 14.92 -13.47
C ASP A 186 31.07 15.15 -12.13
N PHE A 187 30.31 16.24 -12.00
CA PHE A 187 29.59 16.57 -10.78
C PHE A 187 28.59 15.47 -10.38
N LEU A 188 27.85 14.92 -11.36
CA LEU A 188 26.90 13.85 -11.13
C LEU A 188 27.59 12.52 -10.78
N ALA A 189 28.59 12.13 -11.57
CA ALA A 189 29.30 10.86 -11.40
C ALA A 189 30.14 10.82 -10.11
N ALA A 190 30.64 11.97 -9.64
CA ALA A 190 31.31 12.07 -8.35
C ALA A 190 30.33 12.02 -7.16
N SER A 191 29.10 12.50 -7.34
CA SER A 191 28.10 12.63 -6.28
C SER A 191 27.16 11.42 -6.17
N TRP A 192 26.92 10.71 -7.26
CA TRP A 192 25.89 9.69 -7.40
C TRP A 192 26.42 8.49 -8.20
N ASP A 193 25.81 7.33 -8.00
CA ASP A 193 26.21 6.10 -8.71
C ASP A 193 25.73 6.11 -10.17
N PHE A 194 26.69 6.28 -11.09
CA PHE A 194 26.54 6.18 -12.54
C PHE A 194 27.52 5.16 -13.15
N SER A 195 28.01 4.22 -12.34
CA SER A 195 29.03 3.23 -12.72
C SER A 195 28.67 2.37 -13.94
N SER A 196 27.37 2.27 -14.24
CA SER A 196 26.80 1.61 -15.40
C SER A 196 25.96 2.57 -16.24
N THR A 197 26.36 3.83 -16.46
CA THR A 197 25.60 4.79 -17.30
C THR A 197 26.54 5.54 -18.24
N GLY A 198 26.23 5.51 -19.54
CA GLY A 198 26.93 6.30 -20.54
C GLY A 198 26.28 7.67 -20.77
N PHE A 199 27.08 8.73 -20.83
CA PHE A 199 26.69 10.08 -21.18
C PHE A 199 27.10 10.41 -22.62
N PHE A 200 26.10 10.77 -23.41
CA PHE A 200 26.27 11.17 -24.80
C PHE A 200 25.32 12.33 -25.14
N ARG A 201 25.75 13.20 -26.07
CA ARG A 201 24.96 14.35 -26.52
C ARG A 201 25.11 14.55 -28.03
N LEU A 202 24.02 14.86 -28.72
CA LEU A 202 24.09 15.20 -30.14
C LEU A 202 24.56 16.64 -30.36
N GLN A 203 25.36 16.81 -31.40
CA GLN A 203 25.77 18.08 -32.00
C GLN A 203 25.54 17.98 -33.52
N ALA A 204 25.25 19.11 -34.16
CA ALA A 204 25.29 19.19 -35.62
C ALA A 204 26.17 20.38 -36.01
N PRO A 205 27.33 20.16 -36.63
CA PRO A 205 28.19 21.23 -37.14
C PRO A 205 27.59 22.05 -38.31
N GLY A 206 26.26 21.97 -38.56
CA GLY A 206 25.56 22.65 -39.64
C GLY A 206 24.08 22.92 -39.30
N ALA A 207 23.45 23.87 -40.01
CA ALA A 207 22.07 24.28 -39.79
C ALA A 207 21.10 23.16 -40.23
N GLY A 208 20.42 22.53 -39.28
CA GLY A 208 19.36 21.55 -39.57
C GLY A 208 18.90 20.74 -38.36
N LEU A 209 19.73 20.57 -37.33
CA LEU A 209 19.36 19.83 -36.11
C LEU A 209 18.72 20.76 -35.08
N VAL A 210 17.44 20.50 -34.76
CA VAL A 210 16.66 21.30 -33.81
C VAL A 210 15.93 20.37 -32.84
N GLY A 211 15.85 20.72 -31.56
CA GLY A 211 15.01 20.00 -30.61
C GLY A 211 13.52 20.26 -30.88
N HIS A 212 12.71 19.22 -30.79
CA HIS A 212 11.26 19.32 -30.93
C HIS A 212 10.57 18.60 -29.76
N ALA A 213 9.28 18.84 -29.58
CA ALA A 213 8.43 18.21 -28.57
C ALA A 213 8.56 16.67 -28.44
N ARG A 214 8.95 15.98 -29.53
CA ARG A 214 9.09 14.51 -29.58
C ARG A 214 10.54 14.03 -29.68
N GLY A 215 11.52 14.92 -29.51
CA GLY A 215 12.95 14.63 -29.66
C GLY A 215 13.60 15.50 -30.74
N PRO A 216 14.91 15.31 -30.98
CA PRO A 216 15.66 16.07 -31.97
C PRO A 216 15.24 15.72 -33.40
N VAL A 217 15.21 16.73 -34.26
CA VAL A 217 14.84 16.66 -35.67
C VAL A 217 15.97 17.24 -36.51
N LEU A 218 16.48 16.48 -37.47
CA LEU A 218 17.42 16.92 -38.49
C LEU A 218 16.65 17.19 -39.79
N GLU A 219 16.68 18.42 -40.28
CA GLU A 219 16.24 18.74 -41.64
C GLU A 219 17.38 18.46 -42.63
N ALA A 220 17.10 17.66 -43.66
CA ALA A 220 18.07 17.26 -44.67
C ALA A 220 17.43 17.21 -46.06
N SER A 221 18.26 17.32 -47.11
CA SER A 221 17.81 17.14 -48.49
C SER A 221 17.99 15.70 -48.94
N GLU A 222 17.02 15.18 -49.70
CA GLU A 222 17.11 13.85 -50.32
C GLU A 222 18.41 13.68 -51.11
N GLY A 223 19.09 12.55 -50.93
CA GLY A 223 20.33 12.18 -51.59
C GLY A 223 21.57 12.98 -51.17
N SER A 224 21.44 13.94 -50.25
CA SER A 224 22.53 14.76 -49.72
C SER A 224 23.12 14.16 -48.44
N ARG A 225 24.44 14.20 -48.27
CA ARG A 225 25.09 13.78 -47.02
C ARG A 225 24.94 14.89 -45.97
N SER A 226 24.38 14.53 -44.83
CA SER A 226 24.29 15.37 -43.63
C SER A 226 25.07 14.69 -42.50
N SER A 227 25.91 15.42 -41.78
CA SER A 227 26.65 14.87 -40.65
C SER A 227 25.99 15.24 -39.32
N VAL A 228 25.87 14.27 -38.43
CA VAL A 228 25.50 14.48 -37.03
C VAL A 228 26.63 13.94 -36.17
N ARG A 229 27.02 14.71 -35.17
CA ARG A 229 28.12 14.38 -34.26
C ARG A 229 27.57 13.95 -32.91
N LEU A 230 28.03 12.82 -32.39
CA LEU A 230 27.74 12.37 -31.03
C LEU A 230 28.96 12.67 -30.17
N GLU A 231 28.81 13.59 -29.21
CA GLU A 231 29.81 13.86 -28.19
C GLU A 231 29.68 12.80 -27.07
N SER A 232 30.81 12.23 -26.67
CA SER A 232 30.91 11.23 -25.59
C SER A 232 31.86 11.74 -24.50
N TYR A 233 31.49 11.54 -23.23
CA TYR A 233 32.34 11.83 -22.09
C TYR A 233 31.98 10.94 -20.91
N ASN A 234 32.81 9.93 -20.67
CA ASN A 234 32.54 8.82 -19.76
C ASN A 234 33.76 8.43 -18.91
N PRO A 235 34.43 9.38 -18.23
CA PRO A 235 35.62 9.09 -17.43
C PRO A 235 35.30 8.23 -16.19
N HIS A 236 34.05 8.15 -15.75
CA HIS A 236 33.61 7.39 -14.58
C HIS A 236 33.38 5.90 -14.84
N LEU A 237 33.26 5.47 -16.10
CA LEU A 237 33.00 4.06 -16.44
C LEU A 237 34.26 3.20 -16.29
N PRO A 238 34.17 2.02 -15.64
CA PRO A 238 35.27 1.04 -15.64
C PRO A 238 35.64 0.57 -17.06
N GLU A 239 36.90 0.19 -17.27
CA GLU A 239 37.40 -0.25 -18.59
C GLU A 239 36.67 -1.49 -19.11
N GLU A 240 36.33 -2.43 -18.21
CA GLU A 240 35.53 -3.62 -18.54
C GLU A 240 34.13 -3.24 -19.06
N THR A 241 33.44 -2.33 -18.37
CA THR A 241 32.11 -1.85 -18.77
C THR A 241 32.17 -1.09 -20.09
N TRP A 242 33.18 -0.23 -20.23
CA TRP A 242 33.39 0.61 -21.41
C TRP A 242 33.71 -0.22 -22.67
N SER A 243 34.65 -1.16 -22.57
CA SER A 243 35.10 -1.97 -23.70
C SER A 243 33.99 -2.85 -24.30
N ALA A 244 32.99 -3.19 -23.48
CA ALA A 244 31.77 -3.88 -23.90
C ALA A 244 30.76 -2.98 -24.63
N MET A 245 30.84 -1.65 -24.49
CA MET A 245 29.90 -0.73 -25.12
C MET A 245 30.05 -0.65 -26.65
N ARG A 246 28.93 -0.67 -27.36
CA ARG A 246 28.84 -0.55 -28.82
C ARG A 246 27.72 0.41 -29.19
N LEU A 247 28.01 1.35 -30.09
CA LEU A 247 26.99 2.21 -30.69
C LEU A 247 26.24 1.42 -31.75
N ARG A 248 24.92 1.33 -31.63
CA ARG A 248 24.04 0.82 -32.67
C ARG A 248 23.12 1.92 -33.18
N VAL A 249 23.15 2.15 -34.49
CA VAL A 249 22.22 3.05 -35.17
C VAL A 249 21.20 2.23 -35.94
N ALA A 250 19.93 2.33 -35.56
CA ALA A 250 18.82 1.68 -36.24
C ALA A 250 17.89 2.71 -36.88
N GLY A 251 17.66 2.63 -38.19
CA GLY A 251 16.71 3.49 -38.90
C GLY A 251 15.30 2.91 -39.01
N SER A 252 14.29 3.78 -39.06
CA SER A 252 12.87 3.45 -39.30
C SER A 252 12.18 4.61 -40.04
N GLY A 253 11.50 4.39 -41.17
CA GLY A 253 10.93 5.48 -42.01
C GLY A 253 11.70 5.64 -43.32
N SER A 254 11.67 6.83 -43.97
CA SER A 254 12.37 7.04 -45.24
C SER A 254 13.82 6.55 -45.14
N LEU A 255 14.27 5.78 -46.13
CA LEU A 255 15.58 5.12 -46.16
C LEU A 255 16.68 6.13 -45.84
N VAL A 256 17.32 6.06 -44.67
CA VAL A 256 18.52 6.84 -44.38
C VAL A 256 19.69 5.86 -44.32
N GLU A 257 20.59 5.96 -45.29
CA GLU A 257 21.86 5.24 -45.25
C GLU A 257 22.73 5.87 -44.15
N VAL A 258 23.21 5.04 -43.23
CA VAL A 258 24.13 5.41 -42.16
C VAL A 258 25.48 4.78 -42.48
N GLU A 259 26.44 5.58 -42.91
CA GLU A 259 27.81 5.09 -43.14
C GLU A 259 28.54 5.01 -41.78
N GLY A 260 28.97 3.81 -41.37
CA GLY A 260 29.71 3.57 -40.12
C GLY A 260 28.88 2.94 -38.98
N GLY A 261 28.08 1.90 -39.24
CA GLY A 261 27.10 1.34 -38.28
C GLY A 261 27.65 0.68 -37.00
N ASP A 262 28.92 0.28 -36.97
CA ASP A 262 29.62 -0.24 -35.78
C ASP A 262 30.89 0.60 -35.54
N VAL A 263 30.73 1.77 -34.92
CA VAL A 263 31.88 2.61 -34.53
C VAL A 263 32.30 2.25 -33.12
N HIS A 264 33.61 2.09 -32.91
CA HIS A 264 34.18 2.09 -31.57
C HIS A 264 33.81 3.42 -30.90
N LEU A 265 33.13 3.36 -29.76
CA LEU A 265 32.84 4.57 -29.01
C LEU A 265 34.16 5.11 -28.47
N ASP A 266 34.35 6.43 -28.46
CA ASP A 266 35.46 7.08 -27.73
C ASP A 266 35.00 7.44 -26.33
N ARG A 267 35.84 7.19 -25.31
CA ARG A 267 35.46 7.41 -23.90
C ARG A 267 35.29 8.89 -23.62
N ASP A 268 36.12 9.68 -24.27
CA ASP A 268 36.04 11.13 -24.37
C ASP A 268 36.36 11.48 -25.81
N GLY A 269 35.38 11.99 -26.55
CA GLY A 269 35.57 12.30 -27.96
C GLY A 269 34.29 12.57 -28.72
N PHE A 270 34.39 12.48 -30.04
CA PHE A 270 33.32 12.75 -30.97
C PHE A 270 33.19 11.63 -31.99
N ILE A 271 31.95 11.25 -32.26
CA ILE A 271 31.62 10.22 -33.23
C ILE A 271 30.79 10.88 -34.33
N ASP A 272 31.35 10.96 -35.53
CA ASP A 272 30.66 11.53 -36.67
C ASP A 272 29.82 10.46 -37.38
N LEU A 273 28.52 10.71 -37.46
CA LEU A 273 27.54 9.89 -38.17
C LEU A 273 27.20 10.58 -39.49
N SER A 274 27.57 9.95 -40.60
CA SER A 274 27.20 10.38 -41.95
C SER A 274 25.83 9.81 -42.30
N LEU A 275 24.85 10.69 -42.50
CA LEU A 275 23.46 10.35 -42.79
C LEU A 275 23.13 10.77 -44.21
N ARG A 276 22.60 9.83 -45.00
CA ARG A 276 22.13 10.12 -46.36
C ARG A 276 20.67 9.67 -46.51
N PRO A 277 19.71 10.60 -46.44
CA PRO A 277 18.31 10.28 -46.74
C PRO A 277 18.17 9.93 -48.21
N MET A 278 17.46 8.86 -48.52
CA MET A 278 17.31 8.29 -49.86
C MET A 278 15.92 8.53 -50.45
N GLU A 279 14.94 8.93 -49.62
CA GLU A 279 13.56 9.21 -50.03
C GLU A 279 13.03 10.47 -49.33
N GLU A 280 12.05 11.13 -49.95
CA GLU A 280 11.29 12.23 -49.34
C GLU A 280 10.42 11.73 -48.18
N GLY A 281 10.42 12.47 -47.06
CA GLY A 281 9.56 12.20 -45.91
C GLY A 281 10.31 12.07 -44.58
N PRO A 282 9.57 11.87 -43.46
CA PRO A 282 10.16 11.72 -42.14
C PRO A 282 10.71 10.30 -41.90
N GLY A 283 12.04 10.20 -41.80
CA GLY A 283 12.78 9.09 -41.23
C GLY A 283 12.97 9.27 -39.73
N GLN A 284 13.06 8.17 -38.99
CA GLN A 284 13.39 8.11 -37.57
C GLN A 284 14.58 7.20 -37.39
N LEU A 285 15.72 7.79 -37.08
CA LEU A 285 16.90 7.10 -36.62
C LEU A 285 16.85 6.94 -35.10
N GLN A 286 17.32 5.80 -34.63
CA GLN A 286 17.45 5.46 -33.23
C GLN A 286 18.91 5.16 -32.96
N ILE A 287 19.56 6.05 -32.20
CA ILE A 287 20.95 5.86 -31.78
C ILE A 287 20.90 5.26 -30.37
N ARG A 288 21.51 4.08 -30.20
CA ARG A 288 21.55 3.29 -28.96
C ARG A 288 22.97 2.85 -28.63
N VAL A 289 23.21 2.57 -27.35
CA VAL A 289 24.49 2.03 -26.86
C VAL A 289 24.19 0.73 -26.12
N ASP A 290 24.79 -0.38 -26.57
CA ASP A 290 24.62 -1.73 -26.02
C ASP A 290 25.91 -2.22 -25.32
N PRO A 291 25.87 -3.02 -24.24
CA PRO A 291 24.67 -3.42 -23.48
C PRO A 291 24.08 -2.22 -22.71
N ASP A 292 22.74 -2.16 -22.58
CA ASP A 292 22.03 -1.00 -22.02
C ASP A 292 22.57 -0.67 -20.63
N PRO A 293 23.31 0.44 -20.48
CA PRO A 293 23.87 0.83 -19.20
C PRO A 293 22.73 1.44 -18.39
N GLN A 294 21.95 0.55 -17.73
CA GLN A 294 20.77 0.86 -16.90
C GLN A 294 19.95 2.05 -17.43
N PHE A 295 19.27 1.86 -18.56
CA PHE A 295 18.24 2.74 -19.11
C PHE A 295 18.60 4.25 -19.07
N SER A 296 19.53 4.71 -19.91
CA SER A 296 19.26 5.83 -20.84
C SER A 296 20.51 6.35 -21.56
N THR A 297 20.76 5.79 -22.74
CA THR A 297 21.22 6.62 -23.86
C THR A 297 20.43 6.31 -25.13
N TYR A 298 19.10 6.21 -25.01
CA TYR A 298 18.24 6.25 -26.18
C TYR A 298 18.18 7.69 -26.71
N ILE A 299 18.86 7.94 -27.81
CA ILE A 299 18.80 9.21 -28.53
C ILE A 299 17.94 8.99 -29.78
N PRO A 300 16.62 9.27 -29.72
CA PRO A 300 15.80 9.26 -30.92
C PRO A 300 16.23 10.45 -31.78
N LEU A 301 16.49 10.27 -33.07
CA LEU A 301 16.77 11.33 -34.03
C LEU A 301 15.77 11.22 -35.18
N THR A 302 14.90 12.20 -35.36
CA THR A 302 14.02 12.25 -36.54
C THR A 302 14.76 12.94 -37.67
N VAL A 303 14.89 12.33 -38.84
CA VAL A 303 15.44 12.95 -40.05
C VAL A 303 14.29 13.29 -40.99
N LYS A 304 14.05 14.57 -41.27
CA LYS A 304 13.05 14.99 -42.26
C LYS A 304 13.76 15.30 -43.57
N ALA A 305 13.55 14.45 -44.56
CA ALA A 305 14.10 14.63 -45.89
C ALA A 305 13.11 15.39 -46.80
N SER A 306 13.52 16.52 -47.35
CA SER A 306 12.78 17.22 -48.42
C SER A 306 13.27 16.76 -49.78
N ARG A 307 12.34 16.56 -50.73
CA ARG A 307 12.65 16.08 -52.08
C ARG A 307 13.61 16.99 -52.82
N ASP A 308 14.64 16.40 -53.40
CA ASP A 308 15.47 17.09 -54.39
C ASP A 308 14.82 16.90 -55.78
N VAL A 309 14.15 17.94 -56.25
CA VAL A 309 13.39 17.95 -57.53
C VAL A 309 14.29 17.67 -58.74
N THR A 310 15.62 17.70 -58.58
CA THR A 310 16.60 17.51 -59.66
C THR A 310 17.01 16.06 -59.91
N ARG A 311 16.73 15.10 -59.01
CA ARG A 311 17.13 13.68 -59.15
C ARG A 311 15.95 12.76 -59.39
N ARG A 312 15.86 12.16 -60.60
CA ARG A 312 14.94 11.04 -60.89
C ARG A 312 15.67 9.70 -60.67
N HIS A 313 15.30 8.94 -59.64
CA HIS A 313 15.74 7.55 -59.51
C HIS A 313 14.59 6.60 -59.84
N HIS A 314 14.81 5.75 -60.85
CA HIS A 314 14.04 4.52 -61.07
C HIS A 314 14.91 3.36 -60.58
N LYS A 315 14.62 2.76 -59.42
CA LYS A 315 15.09 1.40 -59.12
C LYS A 315 14.36 0.77 -57.93
N THR A 316 14.15 -0.53 -58.07
CA THR A 316 13.51 -1.50 -57.19
C THR A 316 13.87 -1.32 -55.70
N VAL A 317 12.84 -1.20 -54.86
CA VAL A 317 12.93 -1.10 -53.39
C VAL A 317 13.14 -2.51 -52.81
N MET A 318 14.26 -2.73 -52.13
CA MET A 318 14.46 -3.85 -51.21
C MET A 318 13.88 -3.44 -49.85
N LEU A 319 12.92 -4.20 -49.31
CA LEU A 319 12.34 -3.95 -47.98
C LEU A 319 13.43 -4.08 -46.88
N GLY A 320 13.85 -2.96 -46.29
CA GLY A 320 14.66 -2.91 -45.07
C GLY A 320 13.85 -3.23 -43.80
N ARG A 321 14.41 -2.94 -42.60
CA ARG A 321 13.75 -3.16 -41.28
C ARG A 321 12.44 -2.39 -41.03
N GLU A 322 11.92 -1.67 -42.03
CA GLU A 322 10.69 -0.87 -41.95
C GLU A 322 9.42 -1.68 -41.72
N TRP A 323 9.44 -2.97 -42.08
CA TRP A 323 8.34 -3.90 -41.80
C TRP A 323 8.06 -4.03 -40.29
N GLU A 324 9.03 -3.74 -39.42
CA GLU A 324 8.85 -3.78 -37.96
C GLU A 324 7.76 -2.80 -37.49
N ARG A 325 7.53 -1.69 -38.20
CA ARG A 325 6.46 -0.72 -37.87
C ARG A 325 5.06 -1.27 -38.15
N CYS A 326 4.95 -2.25 -39.04
CA CYS A 326 3.70 -2.93 -39.32
C CYS A 326 3.32 -3.92 -38.22
N LEU A 327 4.25 -4.34 -37.35
CA LEU A 327 4.00 -5.34 -36.30
C LEU A 327 2.91 -4.92 -35.31
N ASP A 328 2.89 -3.65 -34.90
CA ASP A 328 1.83 -3.11 -34.06
C ASP A 328 0.46 -3.17 -34.74
N GLY A 329 0.43 -2.88 -36.05
CA GLY A 329 -0.77 -2.93 -36.88
C GLY A 329 -1.24 -4.34 -37.21
N LEU A 330 -0.33 -5.32 -37.28
CA LEU A 330 -0.70 -6.72 -37.53
C LEU A 330 -1.66 -7.24 -36.45
N ARG A 331 -1.44 -6.84 -35.19
CA ARG A 331 -2.28 -7.28 -34.07
C ARG A 331 -3.71 -6.72 -34.13
N THR A 332 -3.88 -5.53 -34.71
CA THR A 332 -5.19 -4.88 -34.89
C THR A 332 -5.87 -5.26 -36.20
N THR A 333 -5.11 -5.75 -37.18
CA THR A 333 -5.63 -6.12 -38.51
C THR A 333 -5.98 -7.60 -38.58
N LEU A 334 -5.23 -8.44 -37.86
CA LEU A 334 -5.47 -9.88 -37.76
C LEU A 334 -6.15 -10.17 -36.42
N ASP A 335 -7.46 -10.39 -36.47
CA ASP A 335 -8.25 -10.74 -35.29
C ASP A 335 -7.91 -12.16 -34.77
N ASP A 336 -7.57 -13.09 -35.66
CA ASP A 336 -7.16 -14.44 -35.27
C ASP A 336 -5.71 -14.47 -34.78
N ARG A 337 -5.55 -14.83 -33.49
CA ARG A 337 -4.25 -14.96 -32.81
C ARG A 337 -3.39 -16.08 -33.39
N THR A 338 -4.01 -17.12 -33.96
CA THR A 338 -3.29 -18.25 -34.56
C THR A 338 -2.63 -17.84 -35.87
N THR A 339 -3.39 -17.18 -36.74
CA THR A 339 -2.89 -16.59 -37.99
C THR A 339 -1.81 -15.55 -37.71
N LEU A 340 -2.04 -14.65 -36.75
CA LEU A 340 -1.05 -13.67 -36.34
C LEU A 340 0.26 -14.34 -35.88
N LEU A 341 0.18 -15.37 -35.04
CA LEU A 341 1.37 -16.10 -34.58
C LEU A 341 2.09 -16.81 -35.73
N SER A 342 1.36 -17.39 -36.69
CA SER A 342 1.93 -18.00 -37.89
C SER A 342 2.74 -16.98 -38.71
N VAL A 343 2.16 -15.79 -38.95
CA VAL A 343 2.85 -14.69 -39.65
C VAL A 343 4.09 -14.25 -38.88
N LEU A 344 4.00 -14.09 -37.55
CA LEU A 344 5.14 -13.71 -36.72
C LEU A 344 6.24 -14.79 -36.72
N ASN A 345 5.88 -16.08 -36.75
CA ASN A 345 6.84 -17.18 -36.84
C ASN A 345 7.57 -17.20 -38.19
N GLN A 346 6.86 -16.96 -39.30
CA GLN A 346 7.47 -16.85 -40.63
C GLN A 346 8.44 -15.67 -40.69
N LEU A 347 8.01 -14.50 -40.19
CA LEU A 347 8.87 -13.32 -40.09
C LEU A 347 10.09 -13.60 -39.22
N ALA A 348 9.96 -14.40 -38.15
CA ALA A 348 11.07 -14.71 -37.23
C ALA A 348 12.12 -15.64 -37.82
N GLN A 349 11.77 -16.41 -38.85
CA GLN A 349 12.76 -17.18 -39.63
C GLN A 349 13.59 -16.26 -40.54
N VAL A 350 12.97 -15.21 -41.06
CA VAL A 350 13.64 -14.25 -41.97
C VAL A 350 14.43 -13.21 -41.17
N PHE A 351 13.93 -12.79 -40.01
CA PHE A 351 14.50 -11.74 -39.17
C PHE A 351 14.69 -12.21 -37.71
N PRO A 352 15.58 -13.18 -37.46
CA PRO A 352 15.74 -13.79 -36.13
C PRO A 352 16.16 -12.79 -35.04
N ASP A 353 16.94 -11.77 -35.42
CA ASP A 353 17.51 -10.76 -34.51
C ASP A 353 16.64 -9.50 -34.34
N SER A 354 15.36 -9.57 -34.69
CA SER A 354 14.40 -8.48 -34.48
C SER A 354 13.79 -8.54 -33.08
N ALA A 355 14.25 -7.68 -32.18
CA ALA A 355 13.71 -7.62 -30.82
C ALA A 355 12.19 -7.29 -30.76
N PRO A 356 11.66 -6.33 -31.54
CA PRO A 356 10.22 -6.07 -31.60
C PRO A 356 9.43 -7.30 -32.05
N LEU A 357 9.93 -8.05 -33.03
CA LEU A 357 9.27 -9.27 -33.50
C LEU A 357 9.15 -10.32 -32.42
N GLN A 358 10.26 -10.61 -31.72
CA GLN A 358 10.25 -11.56 -30.61
C GLN A 358 9.35 -11.09 -29.46
N GLN A 359 9.29 -9.78 -29.21
CA GLN A 359 8.34 -9.19 -28.26
C GLN A 359 6.88 -9.41 -28.67
N HIS A 360 6.51 -9.12 -29.93
CA HIS A 360 5.16 -9.32 -30.43
C HIS A 360 4.75 -10.79 -30.41
N ARG A 361 5.66 -11.68 -30.83
CA ARG A 361 5.49 -13.12 -30.77
C ARG A 361 5.26 -13.58 -29.33
N GLY A 362 6.09 -13.13 -28.40
CA GLY A 362 5.96 -13.42 -26.97
C GLY A 362 4.63 -12.96 -26.37
N ARG A 363 4.15 -11.77 -26.75
CA ARG A 363 2.84 -11.27 -26.32
C ARG A 363 1.68 -12.08 -26.86
N VAL A 364 1.71 -12.46 -28.13
CA VAL A 364 0.65 -13.30 -28.72
C VAL A 364 0.63 -14.69 -28.08
N LEU A 365 1.81 -15.25 -27.81
CA LEU A 365 1.94 -16.52 -27.09
C LEU A 365 1.42 -16.42 -25.64
N TYR A 366 1.68 -15.30 -24.96
CA TYR A 366 1.12 -15.00 -23.64
C TYR A 366 -0.41 -14.92 -23.69
N ASP A 367 -0.97 -14.18 -24.66
CA ASP A 367 -2.41 -14.05 -24.86
C ASP A 367 -3.08 -15.41 -25.20
N GLN A 368 -2.31 -16.38 -25.71
CA GLN A 368 -2.72 -17.77 -25.96
C GLN A 368 -2.41 -18.73 -24.79
N GLU A 369 -1.99 -18.22 -23.63
CA GLU A 369 -1.60 -19.01 -22.45
C GLU A 369 -0.41 -19.97 -22.66
N ARG A 370 0.35 -19.78 -23.74
CA ARG A 370 1.55 -20.56 -24.08
C ARG A 370 2.79 -19.98 -23.40
N PHE A 371 2.78 -20.00 -22.06
CA PHE A 371 3.75 -19.23 -21.26
C PHE A 371 5.21 -19.64 -21.46
N VAL A 372 5.52 -20.92 -21.72
CA VAL A 372 6.90 -21.39 -22.00
C VAL A 372 7.47 -20.67 -23.22
N GLU A 373 6.75 -20.75 -24.33
CA GLU A 373 7.19 -20.19 -25.60
C GLU A 373 7.14 -18.66 -25.57
N ALA A 374 6.17 -18.09 -24.84
CA ALA A 374 6.11 -16.67 -24.59
C ALA A 374 7.41 -16.20 -23.92
N ARG A 375 7.84 -16.89 -22.86
CA ARG A 375 9.10 -16.62 -22.17
C ARG A 375 10.30 -16.73 -23.08
N GLU A 376 10.46 -17.82 -23.83
CA GLU A 376 11.59 -17.96 -24.75
C GLU A 376 11.66 -16.86 -25.81
N ALA A 377 10.51 -16.38 -26.29
CA ALA A 377 10.46 -15.26 -27.22
C ALA A 377 10.80 -13.93 -26.51
N LEU A 378 10.27 -13.71 -25.31
CA LEU A 378 10.51 -12.48 -24.53
C LEU A 378 11.95 -12.43 -24.01
N ASP A 379 12.54 -13.52 -23.54
CA ASP A 379 13.94 -13.62 -23.12
C ASP A 379 14.88 -13.34 -24.31
N ARG A 380 14.58 -13.88 -25.49
CA ARG A 380 15.30 -13.51 -26.74
C ARG A 380 15.15 -12.03 -27.07
N SER A 381 13.94 -11.48 -26.93
CA SER A 381 13.70 -10.05 -27.13
C SER A 381 14.54 -9.21 -26.16
N LEU A 382 14.56 -9.56 -24.86
CA LEU A 382 15.34 -8.87 -23.83
C LEU A 382 16.85 -8.98 -24.05
N ALA A 383 17.34 -10.12 -24.52
CA ALA A 383 18.75 -10.30 -24.87
C ALA A 383 19.19 -9.41 -26.05
N LEU A 384 18.26 -9.10 -26.96
CA LEU A 384 18.51 -8.19 -28.09
C LEU A 384 18.30 -6.71 -27.72
N ARG A 385 17.28 -6.43 -26.90
CA ARG A 385 16.89 -5.09 -26.47
C ARG A 385 16.00 -5.15 -25.23
N GLU A 386 16.41 -4.48 -24.16
CA GLU A 386 15.54 -4.31 -23.00
C GLU A 386 14.41 -3.29 -23.28
N ASP A 387 13.19 -3.66 -22.91
CA ASP A 387 11.98 -2.86 -23.12
C ASP A 387 11.01 -3.08 -21.97
N SER A 388 10.46 -2.00 -21.40
CA SER A 388 9.59 -2.10 -20.23
C SER A 388 8.36 -2.97 -20.47
N ALA A 389 7.80 -3.00 -21.68
CA ALA A 389 6.68 -3.88 -21.97
C ALA A 389 7.14 -5.33 -22.08
N THR A 390 8.30 -5.59 -22.70
CA THR A 390 8.89 -6.94 -22.74
C THR A 390 9.18 -7.47 -21.32
N VAL A 391 9.79 -6.66 -20.44
CA VAL A 391 10.03 -7.03 -19.04
C VAL A 391 8.72 -7.35 -18.32
N ALA A 392 7.69 -6.51 -18.49
CA ALA A 392 6.38 -6.72 -17.87
C ALA A 392 5.72 -8.03 -18.34
N TYR A 393 5.61 -8.25 -19.64
CA TYR A 393 5.01 -9.48 -20.16
C TYR A 393 5.83 -10.72 -19.83
N ASN A 394 7.15 -10.60 -19.72
CA ASN A 394 8.00 -11.71 -19.32
C ASN A 394 7.80 -12.04 -17.84
N LEU A 395 7.70 -11.01 -16.99
CA LEU A 395 7.33 -11.18 -15.59
C LEU A 395 5.98 -11.89 -15.47
N PHE A 396 4.98 -11.44 -16.22
CA PHE A 396 3.65 -12.04 -16.19
C PHE A 396 3.66 -13.51 -16.60
N ALA A 397 4.41 -13.85 -17.66
CA ALA A 397 4.60 -15.23 -18.08
C ALA A 397 5.33 -16.05 -17.00
N ALA A 398 6.38 -15.52 -16.37
CA ALA A 398 7.10 -16.19 -15.28
C ALA A 398 6.21 -16.44 -14.06
N LEU A 399 5.37 -15.47 -13.69
CA LEU A 399 4.41 -15.60 -12.59
C LEU A 399 3.36 -16.68 -12.87
N LYS A 400 2.75 -16.67 -14.06
CA LYS A 400 1.79 -17.70 -14.49
C LYS A 400 2.40 -19.09 -14.56
N ARG A 401 3.73 -19.20 -14.63
CA ARG A 401 4.48 -20.47 -14.63
C ARG A 401 4.96 -20.92 -13.25
N GLY A 402 4.84 -20.11 -12.21
CA GLY A 402 5.39 -20.47 -10.90
C GLY A 402 6.91 -20.25 -10.75
N GLU A 403 7.54 -19.44 -11.62
CA GLU A 403 9.01 -19.30 -11.67
C GLU A 403 9.51 -18.20 -10.70
N ARG A 404 9.77 -18.56 -9.45
CA ARG A 404 10.16 -17.61 -8.38
C ARG A 404 11.43 -16.82 -8.67
N ALA A 405 12.51 -17.49 -9.06
CA ALA A 405 13.81 -16.82 -9.27
C ALA A 405 13.73 -15.78 -10.39
N ALA A 406 13.14 -16.15 -11.52
CA ALA A 406 13.02 -15.26 -12.66
C ALA A 406 12.00 -14.14 -12.42
N SER A 407 10.88 -14.42 -11.75
CA SER A 407 9.93 -13.36 -11.39
C SER A 407 10.55 -12.34 -10.43
N ALA A 408 11.39 -12.76 -9.49
CA ALA A 408 12.09 -11.84 -8.60
C ALA A 408 13.06 -10.91 -9.36
N GLU A 409 13.85 -11.47 -10.28
CA GLU A 409 14.73 -10.70 -11.15
C GLU A 409 13.96 -9.69 -12.01
N LEU A 410 12.87 -10.13 -12.63
CA LEU A 410 12.07 -9.30 -13.53
C LEU A 410 11.26 -8.23 -12.78
N LEU A 411 10.84 -8.49 -11.53
CA LEU A 411 10.24 -7.48 -10.66
C LEU A 411 11.20 -6.32 -10.37
N GLY A 412 12.47 -6.62 -10.10
CA GLY A 412 13.51 -5.61 -9.88
C GLY A 412 13.80 -4.75 -11.12
N ARG A 413 13.55 -5.29 -12.31
CA ARG A 413 13.73 -4.61 -13.61
C ARG A 413 12.49 -3.87 -14.09
N LEU A 414 11.33 -4.11 -13.47
CA LEU A 414 10.06 -3.56 -13.93
C LEU A 414 10.04 -2.03 -13.76
N ASN A 415 9.83 -1.30 -14.86
CA ASN A 415 9.69 0.15 -14.79
C ASN A 415 8.33 0.56 -14.20
N LEU A 416 8.38 1.01 -12.94
CA LEU A 416 7.23 1.37 -12.12
C LEU A 416 6.52 2.68 -12.48
N SER A 417 6.99 3.41 -13.49
CA SER A 417 6.34 4.64 -13.96
C SER A 417 5.15 4.39 -14.89
N VAL A 418 5.01 3.17 -15.43
CA VAL A 418 3.92 2.81 -16.35
C VAL A 418 2.76 2.17 -15.58
N HIS A 419 1.80 3.01 -15.18
CA HIS A 419 0.66 2.62 -14.34
C HIS A 419 -0.09 1.37 -14.84
N ARG A 420 -0.31 1.24 -16.16
CA ARG A 420 -1.04 0.09 -16.74
C ARG A 420 -0.42 -1.28 -16.45
N PHE A 421 0.91 -1.38 -16.33
CA PHE A 421 1.57 -2.67 -16.08
C PHE A 421 1.49 -3.05 -14.61
N PHE A 422 1.48 -2.06 -13.73
CA PHE A 422 1.22 -2.31 -12.32
C PHE A 422 -0.21 -2.80 -12.10
N GLU A 423 -1.21 -2.20 -12.75
CA GLU A 423 -2.59 -2.70 -12.68
C GLU A 423 -2.72 -4.15 -13.16
N GLU A 424 -2.06 -4.49 -14.26
CA GLU A 424 -2.05 -5.86 -14.78
C GLU A 424 -1.32 -6.83 -13.84
N LEU A 425 -0.22 -6.40 -13.21
CA LEU A 425 0.45 -7.18 -12.17
C LEU A 425 -0.50 -7.48 -11.01
N LEU A 426 -1.25 -6.49 -10.53
CA LEU A 426 -2.23 -6.68 -9.45
C LEU A 426 -3.28 -7.72 -9.85
N ARG A 427 -3.84 -7.63 -11.07
CA ARG A 427 -4.80 -8.62 -11.58
C ARG A 427 -4.20 -10.02 -11.58
N ILE A 428 -2.98 -10.17 -12.10
CA ILE A 428 -2.30 -11.47 -12.14
C ILE A 428 -2.11 -12.03 -10.73
N VAL A 429 -1.61 -11.23 -9.79
CA VAL A 429 -1.38 -11.64 -8.39
C VAL A 429 -2.65 -12.15 -7.72
N SER A 430 -3.82 -11.57 -8.02
CA SER A 430 -5.11 -12.02 -7.52
C SER A 430 -5.59 -13.38 -8.08
N GLU A 431 -4.86 -13.94 -9.05
CA GLU A 431 -5.16 -15.21 -9.72
C GLU A 431 -4.04 -16.26 -9.53
N LEU A 432 -2.96 -15.91 -8.80
CA LEU A 432 -1.86 -16.84 -8.54
C LEU A 432 -2.20 -17.79 -7.39
N ASP A 433 -1.43 -18.86 -7.26
CA ASP A 433 -1.44 -19.65 -6.04
C ASP A 433 -0.89 -18.82 -4.86
N GLU A 434 -1.33 -19.17 -3.65
CA GLU A 434 -0.93 -18.47 -2.42
C GLU A 434 0.58 -18.31 -2.30
N SER A 435 1.33 -19.37 -2.62
CA SER A 435 2.77 -19.39 -2.42
C SER A 435 3.50 -18.44 -3.37
N MET A 436 3.04 -18.34 -4.61
CA MET A 436 3.57 -17.36 -5.55
C MET A 436 3.10 -15.93 -5.22
N ALA A 437 1.85 -15.73 -4.81
CA ALA A 437 1.36 -14.41 -4.42
C ALA A 437 2.16 -13.83 -3.24
N LEU A 438 2.47 -14.64 -2.23
CA LEU A 438 3.33 -14.25 -1.11
C LEU A 438 4.75 -13.90 -1.58
N HIS A 439 5.36 -14.73 -2.44
CA HIS A 439 6.68 -14.45 -3.01
C HIS A 439 6.74 -13.09 -3.72
N VAL A 440 5.72 -12.77 -4.52
CA VAL A 440 5.65 -11.47 -5.21
C VAL A 440 5.54 -10.31 -4.22
N VAL A 441 4.73 -10.46 -3.17
CA VAL A 441 4.60 -9.45 -2.12
C VAL A 441 5.93 -9.23 -1.40
N GLU A 442 6.63 -10.30 -1.03
CA GLU A 442 7.91 -10.24 -0.33
C GLU A 442 8.99 -9.53 -1.16
N VAL A 443 9.14 -9.91 -2.43
CA VAL A 443 10.10 -9.25 -3.33
C VAL A 443 9.67 -7.81 -3.62
N GLY A 444 8.38 -7.59 -3.85
CA GLY A 444 7.81 -6.26 -4.10
C GLY A 444 7.91 -5.31 -2.90
N PHE A 445 8.05 -5.83 -1.69
CA PHE A 445 8.07 -5.04 -0.46
C PHE A 445 9.28 -4.11 -0.39
N ASP A 446 10.42 -4.49 -0.94
CA ASP A 446 11.62 -3.63 -0.94
C ASP A 446 11.70 -2.75 -2.20
N LEU A 447 10.96 -3.12 -3.25
CA LEU A 447 11.01 -2.46 -4.55
C LEU A 447 9.98 -1.33 -4.69
N PHE A 448 8.84 -1.43 -4.00
CA PHE A 448 7.69 -0.56 -4.22
C PHE A 448 7.53 0.50 -3.13
N ASP A 449 6.96 1.65 -3.51
CA ASP A 449 6.53 2.68 -2.56
C ASP A 449 5.32 2.21 -1.73
N ASP A 450 5.02 2.92 -0.63
CA ASP A 450 3.96 2.53 0.31
C ASP A 450 2.59 2.30 -0.35
N ASP A 451 2.21 3.13 -1.32
CA ASP A 451 0.93 2.98 -2.02
C ASP A 451 0.90 1.69 -2.85
N LYS A 452 1.95 1.44 -3.64
CA LYS A 452 2.04 0.22 -4.43
C LYS A 452 2.17 -1.02 -3.56
N ARG A 453 2.91 -0.97 -2.45
CA ARG A 453 2.99 -2.07 -1.48
C ARG A 453 1.63 -2.42 -0.93
N HIS A 454 0.89 -1.40 -0.47
CA HIS A 454 -0.47 -1.57 0.05
C HIS A 454 -1.41 -2.23 -0.96
N ARG A 455 -1.38 -1.76 -2.21
CA ARG A 455 -2.22 -2.29 -3.29
C ARG A 455 -1.83 -3.72 -3.70
N LEU A 456 -0.53 -4.02 -3.72
CA LEU A 456 -0.02 -5.35 -4.00
C LEU A 456 -0.44 -6.36 -2.92
N ILE A 457 -0.24 -5.99 -1.66
CA ILE A 457 -0.64 -6.80 -0.50
C ILE A 457 -2.14 -7.07 -0.53
N ARG A 458 -2.95 -6.02 -0.77
CA ARG A 458 -4.41 -6.17 -0.90
C ARG A 458 -4.81 -7.10 -2.05
N SER A 459 -4.06 -7.10 -3.15
CA SER A 459 -4.32 -8.04 -4.25
C SER A 459 -4.00 -9.48 -3.86
N ALA A 460 -2.86 -9.72 -3.21
CA ALA A 460 -2.46 -11.03 -2.74
C ALA A 460 -3.41 -11.59 -1.65
N ALA A 461 -3.99 -10.73 -0.81
CA ALA A 461 -5.02 -11.11 0.16
C ALA A 461 -6.22 -11.84 -0.49
N ALA A 462 -6.48 -11.60 -1.79
CA ALA A 462 -7.56 -12.27 -2.51
C ALA A 462 -7.32 -13.77 -2.70
N VAL A 463 -6.08 -14.29 -2.60
CA VAL A 463 -5.75 -15.71 -2.82
C VAL A 463 -5.16 -16.42 -1.61
N VAL A 464 -4.73 -15.67 -0.59
CA VAL A 464 -4.19 -16.23 0.66
C VAL A 464 -5.33 -16.85 1.48
N ARG A 465 -5.19 -18.11 1.88
CA ARG A 465 -6.19 -18.92 2.58
C ARG A 465 -5.63 -19.70 3.77
N THR A 466 -4.32 -19.94 3.86
CA THR A 466 -3.74 -20.64 5.01
C THR A 466 -3.42 -19.69 6.17
N GLU A 467 -3.42 -20.21 7.40
CA GLU A 467 -3.01 -19.44 8.57
C GLU A 467 -1.61 -18.84 8.41
N SER A 468 -0.65 -19.64 7.93
CA SER A 468 0.73 -19.19 7.72
C SER A 468 0.81 -18.04 6.72
N GLY A 469 0.05 -18.12 5.63
CA GLY A 469 -0.01 -17.07 4.63
C GLY A 469 -0.66 -15.79 5.18
N VAL A 470 -1.75 -15.92 5.94
CA VAL A 470 -2.44 -14.77 6.56
C VAL A 470 -1.55 -14.06 7.58
N VAL A 471 -0.85 -14.81 8.43
CA VAL A 471 0.13 -14.26 9.38
C VAL A 471 1.24 -13.53 8.64
N ARG A 472 1.84 -14.17 7.62
CA ARG A 472 2.94 -13.59 6.86
C ARG A 472 2.53 -12.32 6.13
N LEU A 473 1.37 -12.33 5.48
CA LEU A 473 0.82 -11.16 4.81
C LEU A 473 0.49 -10.06 5.82
N GLY A 474 -0.08 -10.42 6.96
CA GLY A 474 -0.39 -9.51 8.07
C GLY A 474 0.85 -8.79 8.58
N ASP A 475 1.96 -9.50 8.83
CA ASP A 475 3.23 -8.91 9.28
C ASP A 475 3.76 -7.87 8.30
N LEU A 476 3.82 -8.23 7.01
CA LEU A 476 4.28 -7.34 5.95
C LEU A 476 3.35 -6.12 5.82
N TRP A 477 2.04 -6.34 5.90
CA TRP A 477 1.06 -5.25 5.84
C TRP A 477 1.16 -4.33 7.05
N GLY A 478 1.39 -4.89 8.24
CA GLY A 478 1.51 -4.16 9.49
C GLY A 478 2.65 -3.15 9.54
N MET A 479 3.71 -3.37 8.74
CA MET A 479 4.83 -2.44 8.61
C MET A 479 4.48 -1.14 7.86
N SER A 480 3.45 -1.16 7.00
CA SER A 480 3.07 -0.02 6.15
C SER A 480 1.68 0.55 6.47
N ALA A 481 0.71 -0.31 6.79
CA ALA A 481 -0.67 0.06 7.06
C ALA A 481 -1.27 -0.82 8.20
N PRO A 482 -0.96 -0.55 9.47
CA PRO A 482 -1.30 -1.43 10.60
C PRO A 482 -2.80 -1.59 10.83
N LEU A 483 -3.61 -0.57 10.51
CA LEU A 483 -5.07 -0.65 10.67
C LEU A 483 -5.71 -1.58 9.62
N ASP A 484 -5.27 -1.49 8.36
CA ASP A 484 -5.75 -2.36 7.29
C ASP A 484 -5.29 -3.81 7.49
N ALA A 485 -4.04 -3.99 7.97
CA ALA A 485 -3.51 -5.29 8.37
C ALA A 485 -4.36 -5.93 9.48
N LEU A 486 -4.63 -5.19 10.56
CA LEU A 486 -5.48 -5.68 11.64
C LEU A 486 -6.86 -6.10 11.12
N ARG A 487 -7.51 -5.25 10.31
CA ARG A 487 -8.84 -5.55 9.76
C ARG A 487 -8.81 -6.84 8.95
N TYR A 488 -7.84 -6.99 8.06
CA TYR A 488 -7.69 -8.19 7.24
C TYR A 488 -7.48 -9.46 8.10
N VAL A 489 -6.49 -9.46 8.99
CA VAL A 489 -6.19 -10.66 9.80
C VAL A 489 -7.36 -10.98 10.73
N HIS A 490 -8.00 -9.97 11.34
CA HIS A 490 -9.17 -10.16 12.18
C HIS A 490 -10.34 -10.77 11.41
N GLU A 491 -10.69 -10.22 10.24
CA GLU A 491 -11.79 -10.73 9.42
C GLU A 491 -11.57 -12.18 9.00
N VAL A 492 -10.35 -12.54 8.59
CA VAL A 492 -10.07 -13.92 8.15
C VAL A 492 -9.97 -14.88 9.35
N ALA A 493 -9.41 -14.46 10.47
CA ALA A 493 -9.23 -15.31 11.66
C ALA A 493 -10.51 -15.42 12.54
N ALA A 494 -11.50 -14.56 12.35
CA ALA A 494 -12.72 -14.52 13.17
C ALA A 494 -13.43 -15.89 13.18
N ASP A 495 -13.58 -16.52 12.02
CA ASP A 495 -14.31 -17.78 11.87
C ASP A 495 -13.42 -19.03 12.02
N GLN A 496 -12.08 -18.86 12.09
CA GLN A 496 -11.12 -19.97 12.13
C GLN A 496 -10.67 -20.28 13.55
N SER A 497 -11.45 -21.12 14.24
CA SER A 497 -11.29 -21.41 15.69
C SER A 497 -9.94 -22.01 16.11
N ASP A 498 -9.24 -22.61 15.16
CA ASP A 498 -7.97 -23.34 15.24
C ASP A 498 -6.75 -22.50 14.84
N TRP A 499 -6.96 -21.31 14.25
CA TRP A 499 -5.87 -20.42 13.83
C TRP A 499 -5.31 -19.62 15.01
N HIS A 500 -4.44 -20.29 15.76
CA HIS A 500 -3.78 -19.78 16.95
C HIS A 500 -2.79 -18.64 16.65
N ARG A 501 -1.87 -18.81 15.69
CA ARG A 501 -0.87 -17.80 15.31
C ARG A 501 -1.52 -16.54 14.74
N ALA A 502 -2.55 -16.69 13.92
CA ALA A 502 -3.29 -15.53 13.41
C ALA A 502 -3.98 -14.77 14.55
N SER A 503 -4.57 -15.48 15.51
CA SER A 503 -5.18 -14.86 16.69
C SER A 503 -4.16 -14.13 17.57
N CYS A 504 -2.96 -14.70 17.75
CA CYS A 504 -1.84 -14.02 18.42
C CYS A 504 -1.49 -12.71 17.70
N LEU A 505 -1.32 -12.75 16.38
CA LEU A 505 -1.01 -11.57 15.58
C LEU A 505 -2.09 -10.48 15.70
N VAL A 506 -3.38 -10.86 15.71
CA VAL A 506 -4.49 -9.92 15.94
C VAL A 506 -4.37 -9.24 17.30
N VAL A 507 -4.08 -9.97 18.37
CA VAL A 507 -3.90 -9.40 19.71
C VAL A 507 -2.74 -8.41 19.73
N GLU A 508 -1.59 -8.79 19.17
CA GLU A 508 -0.40 -7.92 19.13
C GLU A 508 -0.63 -6.64 18.33
N MET A 509 -1.24 -6.74 17.15
CA MET A 509 -1.58 -5.59 16.32
C MET A 509 -2.61 -4.68 16.99
N ALA A 510 -3.67 -5.28 17.55
CA ALA A 510 -4.74 -4.54 18.21
C ALA A 510 -4.24 -3.79 19.45
N GLU A 511 -3.41 -4.40 20.30
CA GLU A 511 -2.82 -3.70 21.45
C GLU A 511 -1.91 -2.53 21.01
N ARG A 512 -1.15 -2.70 19.92
CA ARG A 512 -0.27 -1.64 19.39
C ARG A 512 -1.03 -0.40 18.93
N ILE A 513 -2.25 -0.57 18.40
CA ILE A 513 -3.07 0.52 17.86
C ILE A 513 -4.27 0.91 18.75
N GLY A 514 -4.39 0.34 19.96
CA GLY A 514 -5.45 0.67 20.92
C GLY A 514 -6.80 -0.03 20.67
N GLY A 515 -6.85 -1.09 19.86
CA GLY A 515 -8.03 -1.89 19.53
C GLY A 515 -8.43 -2.89 20.62
N HIS A 516 -8.63 -2.45 21.87
CA HIS A 516 -8.75 -3.35 23.02
C HIS A 516 -9.90 -4.38 22.95
N SER A 517 -11.04 -4.04 22.35
CA SER A 517 -12.16 -4.98 22.21
C SER A 517 -11.82 -6.17 21.30
N VAL A 518 -11.15 -5.90 20.17
CA VAL A 518 -10.67 -6.93 19.23
C VAL A 518 -9.60 -7.79 19.90
N ALA A 519 -8.65 -7.16 20.60
CA ALA A 519 -7.62 -7.85 21.37
C ALA A 519 -8.23 -8.80 22.42
N THR A 520 -9.18 -8.33 23.22
CA THR A 520 -9.85 -9.16 24.24
C THR A 520 -10.58 -10.35 23.61
N GLY A 521 -11.25 -10.17 22.47
CA GLY A 521 -11.96 -11.25 21.77
C GLY A 521 -11.04 -12.42 21.35
N HIS A 522 -9.89 -12.12 20.75
CA HIS A 522 -8.92 -13.15 20.36
C HIS A 522 -8.11 -13.69 21.54
N ALA A 523 -7.76 -12.83 22.51
CA ALA A 523 -7.04 -13.24 23.72
C ALA A 523 -7.80 -14.35 24.46
N ARG A 524 -9.11 -14.21 24.65
CA ARG A 524 -9.99 -15.23 25.27
C ARG A 524 -9.88 -16.61 24.61
N ARG A 525 -9.64 -16.65 23.29
CA ARG A 525 -9.54 -17.91 22.54
C ARG A 525 -8.19 -18.58 22.73
N ILE A 526 -7.10 -17.81 22.69
CA ILE A 526 -5.73 -18.34 22.70
C ILE A 526 -5.22 -18.69 24.11
N VAL A 527 -5.70 -18.01 25.16
CA VAL A 527 -5.24 -18.30 26.53
C VAL A 527 -5.98 -19.48 27.18
N ARG A 528 -7.09 -19.94 26.59
CA ARG A 528 -7.85 -21.08 27.09
C ARG A 528 -7.18 -22.38 26.67
N TRP A 529 -6.94 -23.26 27.63
CA TRP A 529 -6.43 -24.60 27.37
C TRP A 529 -7.55 -25.47 26.75
N ARG A 530 -7.24 -26.18 25.66
CA ARG A 530 -8.20 -26.98 24.87
C ARG A 530 -7.69 -28.42 24.63
N GLY A 531 -6.85 -28.94 25.52
CA GLY A 531 -6.08 -30.16 25.31
C GLY A 531 -4.64 -29.89 24.83
N GLY A 532 -3.77 -30.89 24.93
CA GLY A 532 -2.34 -30.76 24.61
C GLY A 532 -1.48 -30.35 25.82
N ALA A 533 -0.26 -29.88 25.59
CA ALA A 533 0.69 -29.57 26.65
C ALA A 533 0.23 -28.36 27.50
N PRO A 534 0.04 -28.51 28.83
CA PRO A 534 -0.32 -27.41 29.72
C PRO A 534 0.66 -26.23 29.71
N ALA A 535 1.95 -26.51 29.47
CA ALA A 535 3.02 -25.51 29.34
C ALA A 535 2.73 -24.45 28.26
N ASP A 536 2.20 -24.86 27.11
CA ASP A 536 1.92 -23.94 26.00
C ASP A 536 0.79 -22.97 26.35
N ALA A 537 -0.27 -23.47 27.00
CA ALA A 537 -1.37 -22.62 27.47
C ALA A 537 -0.91 -21.65 28.56
N LEU A 538 -0.03 -22.08 29.47
CA LEU A 538 0.50 -21.20 30.51
C LEU A 538 1.40 -20.11 29.91
N ALA A 539 2.22 -20.45 28.91
CA ALA A 539 3.00 -19.48 28.16
C ALA A 539 2.08 -18.47 27.42
N CYS A 540 1.02 -18.94 26.77
CA CYS A 540 0.02 -18.09 26.13
C CYS A 540 -0.67 -17.16 27.13
N TRP A 541 -1.02 -17.66 28.32
CA TRP A 541 -1.58 -16.86 29.40
C TRP A 541 -0.62 -15.74 29.82
N HIS A 542 0.66 -16.04 30.00
CA HIS A 542 1.64 -15.01 30.36
C HIS A 542 1.82 -13.95 29.28
N ALA A 543 1.76 -14.33 28.01
CA ALA A 543 1.87 -13.41 26.88
C ALA A 543 0.62 -12.54 26.70
N TYR A 544 -0.58 -13.13 26.73
CA TYR A 544 -1.81 -12.48 26.25
C TYR A 544 -2.90 -12.32 27.32
N GLY A 545 -2.75 -12.91 28.51
CA GLY A 545 -3.76 -12.85 29.57
C GLY A 545 -4.09 -11.42 30.01
N ARG A 546 -3.15 -10.48 29.88
CA ARG A 546 -3.37 -9.04 30.17
C ARG A 546 -4.29 -8.34 29.16
N SER A 547 -4.42 -8.87 27.94
CA SER A 547 -5.29 -8.33 26.90
C SER A 547 -6.78 -8.58 27.18
N ILE A 548 -7.11 -9.43 28.15
CA ILE A 548 -8.46 -9.56 28.71
C ILE A 548 -8.64 -8.47 29.77
N ARG A 549 -9.39 -7.41 29.44
CA ARG A 549 -9.49 -6.21 30.29
C ARG A 549 -10.29 -6.43 31.56
N ASP A 550 -11.33 -7.27 31.52
CA ASP A 550 -12.13 -7.59 32.70
C ASP A 550 -11.32 -8.46 33.69
N PRO A 551 -11.04 -7.97 34.92
CA PRO A 551 -10.34 -8.73 35.94
C PRO A 551 -11.05 -10.02 36.35
N ARG A 552 -12.40 -10.03 36.41
CA ARG A 552 -13.18 -11.20 36.82
C ARG A 552 -13.16 -12.28 35.76
N GLU A 553 -13.25 -11.87 34.50
CA GLU A 553 -13.14 -12.79 33.37
C GLU A 553 -11.75 -13.44 33.31
N ARG A 554 -10.67 -12.67 33.54
CA ARG A 554 -9.31 -13.21 33.64
C ARG A 554 -9.21 -14.31 34.68
N THR A 555 -9.78 -14.09 35.85
CA THR A 555 -9.80 -15.07 36.93
C THR A 555 -10.60 -16.31 36.54
N ALA A 556 -11.74 -16.15 35.87
CA ALA A 556 -12.55 -17.27 35.38
C ALA A 556 -11.79 -18.15 34.39
N VAL A 557 -11.07 -17.54 33.44
CA VAL A 557 -10.25 -18.27 32.46
C VAL A 557 -9.14 -19.08 33.12
N LEU A 558 -8.46 -18.52 34.14
CA LEU A 558 -7.45 -19.25 34.91
C LEU A 558 -8.03 -20.47 35.62
N LEU A 559 -9.20 -20.31 36.24
CA LEU A 559 -9.89 -21.41 36.91
C LEU A 559 -10.32 -22.49 35.92
N ASP A 560 -10.87 -22.11 34.77
CA ASP A 560 -11.27 -23.07 33.73
C ASP A 560 -10.07 -23.85 33.19
N ASN A 561 -8.93 -23.19 32.98
CA ASN A 561 -7.69 -23.87 32.60
C ASN A 561 -7.22 -24.84 33.69
N ALA A 562 -7.23 -24.42 34.96
CA ALA A 562 -6.87 -25.29 36.08
C ALA A 562 -7.76 -26.54 36.14
N ARG A 563 -9.07 -26.39 35.91
CA ARG A 563 -10.04 -27.49 35.85
C ARG A 563 -9.78 -28.45 34.69
N GLY A 564 -9.46 -27.93 33.51
CA GLY A 564 -9.12 -28.77 32.36
C GLY A 564 -7.84 -29.56 32.61
N VAL A 565 -6.79 -28.89 33.08
CA VAL A 565 -5.48 -29.53 33.32
C VAL A 565 -5.56 -30.57 34.44
N VAL A 566 -6.33 -30.36 35.51
CA VAL A 566 -6.48 -31.36 36.57
C VAL A 566 -7.22 -32.62 36.11
N ALA A 567 -8.16 -32.48 35.17
CA ALA A 567 -8.90 -33.61 34.63
C ALA A 567 -8.02 -34.51 33.75
N ASP A 568 -7.20 -33.90 32.88
CA ASP A 568 -6.48 -34.64 31.83
C ASP A 568 -4.99 -34.87 32.14
N HIS A 569 -4.37 -34.01 32.96
CA HIS A 569 -2.95 -34.06 33.33
C HIS A 569 -2.76 -33.88 34.85
N PRO A 570 -3.32 -34.77 35.69
CA PRO A 570 -3.17 -34.66 37.13
C PRO A 570 -1.69 -34.75 37.53
N GLY A 571 -1.25 -33.85 38.41
CA GLY A 571 0.17 -33.73 38.77
C GLY A 571 1.04 -32.94 37.79
N ALA A 572 0.48 -32.23 36.80
CA ALA A 572 1.26 -31.24 36.03
C ALA A 572 1.54 -29.96 36.84
N PRO A 573 2.77 -29.41 36.81
CA PRO A 573 3.12 -28.20 37.56
C PRO A 573 2.37 -26.95 37.07
N GLU A 574 2.02 -26.90 35.79
CA GLU A 574 1.25 -25.79 35.22
C GLU A 574 -0.18 -25.72 35.75
N GLY A 575 -0.77 -26.88 36.08
CA GLY A 575 -2.07 -26.96 36.74
C GLY A 575 -2.05 -26.31 38.12
N ILE A 576 -0.92 -26.45 38.85
CA ILE A 576 -0.70 -25.76 40.12
C ILE A 576 -0.65 -24.24 39.89
N GLU A 577 0.14 -23.79 38.92
CA GLU A 577 0.27 -22.35 38.63
C GLU A 577 -1.06 -21.72 38.21
N PHE A 578 -1.82 -22.35 37.31
CA PHE A 578 -3.14 -21.87 36.93
C PHE A 578 -4.08 -21.73 38.14
N ALA A 579 -4.11 -22.73 39.01
CA ALA A 579 -4.95 -22.75 40.20
C ALA A 579 -4.53 -21.70 41.24
N LEU A 580 -3.22 -21.55 41.51
CA LEU A 580 -2.71 -20.55 42.45
C LEU A 580 -2.92 -19.12 41.93
N LEU A 581 -2.72 -18.88 40.63
CA LEU A 581 -3.02 -17.59 40.01
C LEU A 581 -4.52 -17.28 40.05
N ALA A 582 -5.38 -18.26 39.78
CA ALA A 582 -6.84 -18.09 39.89
C ALA A 582 -7.24 -17.71 41.32
N ALA A 583 -6.75 -18.45 42.33
CA ALA A 583 -7.08 -18.22 43.72
C ALA A 583 -6.60 -16.85 44.23
N SER A 584 -5.35 -16.49 43.94
CA SER A 584 -4.79 -15.19 44.33
C SER A 584 -5.62 -14.04 43.75
N ARG A 585 -5.89 -14.06 42.44
CA ARG A 585 -6.68 -13.00 41.80
C ARG A 585 -8.14 -12.99 42.26
N ALA A 586 -8.71 -14.16 42.53
CA ALA A 586 -10.07 -14.27 43.05
C ALA A 586 -10.18 -13.61 44.43
N LEU A 587 -9.22 -13.84 45.32
CA LEU A 587 -9.18 -13.20 46.64
C LEU A 587 -9.00 -11.68 46.53
N ASP A 588 -8.11 -11.19 45.67
CA ASP A 588 -7.94 -9.76 45.42
C ASP A 588 -9.23 -9.07 44.93
N LEU A 589 -10.09 -9.81 44.21
CA LEU A 589 -11.36 -9.33 43.67
C LEU A 589 -12.57 -9.64 44.56
N GLY A 590 -12.38 -10.30 45.71
CA GLY A 590 -13.46 -10.75 46.59
C GLY A 590 -14.32 -11.89 46.03
N GLN A 591 -13.84 -12.64 45.03
CA GLN A 591 -14.53 -13.81 44.45
C GLN A 591 -14.26 -15.08 45.28
N ILE A 592 -14.80 -15.10 46.50
CA ILE A 592 -14.51 -16.14 47.51
C ILE A 592 -14.85 -17.55 46.99
N GLU A 593 -15.98 -17.69 46.29
CA GLU A 593 -16.39 -18.98 45.70
C GLU A 593 -15.35 -19.50 44.69
N VAL A 594 -14.83 -18.62 43.82
CA VAL A 594 -13.81 -18.96 42.82
C VAL A 594 -12.51 -19.38 43.51
N ALA A 595 -12.10 -18.67 44.56
CA ALA A 595 -10.93 -19.03 45.37
C ALA A 595 -11.10 -20.39 46.07
N SER A 596 -12.28 -20.67 46.63
CA SER A 596 -12.60 -21.95 47.26
C SER A 596 -12.61 -23.12 46.29
N GLN A 597 -12.88 -22.86 45.00
CA GLN A 597 -12.82 -23.88 43.94
C GLN A 597 -11.39 -24.08 43.43
N ALA A 598 -10.58 -23.03 43.37
CA ALA A 598 -9.22 -23.07 42.83
C ALA A 598 -8.20 -23.74 43.77
N LEU A 599 -8.22 -23.44 45.06
CA LEU A 599 -7.21 -23.96 46.01
C LEU A 599 -7.20 -25.50 46.15
N PRO A 600 -8.36 -26.21 46.15
CA PRO A 600 -8.38 -27.67 46.13
C PRO A 600 -7.75 -28.27 44.87
N ILE A 601 -7.87 -27.61 43.72
CA ILE A 601 -7.25 -28.05 42.46
C ILE A 601 -5.72 -28.00 42.57
N ALA A 602 -5.16 -26.89 43.10
CA ALA A 602 -3.73 -26.79 43.35
C ALA A 602 -3.22 -27.89 44.30
N ALA A 603 -3.94 -28.13 45.40
CA ALA A 603 -3.60 -29.15 46.37
C ALA A 603 -3.62 -30.57 45.76
N HIS A 604 -4.57 -30.85 44.87
CA HIS A 604 -4.63 -32.12 44.16
C HIS A 604 -3.41 -32.34 43.26
N HIS A 605 -3.04 -31.34 42.45
CA HIS A 605 -1.84 -31.43 41.61
C HIS A 605 -0.55 -31.62 42.43
N ILE A 606 -0.41 -30.92 43.56
CA ILE A 606 0.74 -31.08 44.46
C ILE A 606 0.81 -32.52 45.00
N ALA A 607 -0.32 -33.06 45.46
CA ALA A 607 -0.39 -34.40 46.03
C ALA A 607 -0.08 -35.49 44.99
N VAL A 608 -0.64 -35.38 43.78
CA VAL A 608 -0.45 -36.38 42.72
C VAL A 608 0.93 -36.26 42.06
N GLY A 609 1.42 -35.04 41.83
CA GLY A 609 2.71 -34.80 41.20
C GLY A 609 3.92 -34.92 42.13
N GLY A 610 3.70 -35.12 43.44
CA GLY A 610 4.78 -35.25 44.42
C GLY A 610 5.59 -33.97 44.63
N PHE A 611 5.01 -32.80 44.36
CA PHE A 611 5.69 -31.51 44.51
C PHE A 611 5.76 -31.08 45.98
N THR A 612 6.68 -31.66 46.73
CA THR A 612 6.89 -31.36 48.16
C THR A 612 7.82 -30.17 48.42
N GLY A 613 8.08 -29.34 47.40
CA GLY A 613 8.90 -28.14 47.51
C GLY A 613 8.26 -27.12 48.46
N THR A 614 9.06 -26.56 49.39
CA THR A 614 8.59 -25.63 50.44
C THR A 614 7.96 -24.36 49.88
N GLU A 615 8.36 -23.91 48.70
CA GLU A 615 7.88 -22.65 48.10
C GLU A 615 6.44 -22.75 47.57
N VAL A 616 6.14 -23.80 46.77
CA VAL A 616 4.79 -23.99 46.19
C VAL A 616 3.78 -24.32 47.28
N GLN A 617 4.17 -25.18 48.22
CA GLN A 617 3.35 -25.49 49.39
C GLN A 617 3.11 -24.24 50.25
N GLY A 618 4.15 -23.42 50.47
CA GLY A 618 4.03 -22.15 51.18
C GLY A 618 3.08 -21.15 50.52
N ARG A 619 3.09 -21.05 49.18
CA ARG A 619 2.12 -20.23 48.41
C ARG A 619 0.69 -20.72 48.59
N LEU A 620 0.47 -22.03 48.53
CA LEU A 620 -0.86 -22.63 48.75
C LEU A 620 -1.37 -22.33 50.17
N ASP A 621 -0.52 -22.54 51.18
CA ASP A 621 -0.90 -22.35 52.58
C ASP A 621 -1.19 -20.87 52.90
N ALA A 622 -0.41 -19.94 52.35
CA ALA A 622 -0.66 -18.51 52.49
C ALA A 622 -2.02 -18.07 51.88
N LEU A 623 -2.38 -18.62 50.71
CA LEU A 623 -3.66 -18.34 50.08
C LEU A 623 -4.83 -19.00 50.82
N ARG A 624 -4.64 -20.17 51.45
CA ARG A 624 -5.65 -20.79 52.33
C ARG A 624 -5.96 -19.93 53.54
N VAL A 625 -4.93 -19.42 54.22
CA VAL A 625 -5.12 -18.49 55.35
C VAL A 625 -5.89 -17.23 54.90
N SER A 626 -5.56 -16.72 53.72
CA SER A 626 -6.25 -15.56 53.14
C SER A 626 -7.71 -15.87 52.80
N LEU A 627 -8.01 -17.07 52.29
CA LEU A 627 -9.37 -17.53 52.05
C LEU A 627 -10.16 -17.71 53.35
N GLU A 628 -9.57 -18.27 54.40
CA GLU A 628 -10.22 -18.41 55.71
C GLU A 628 -10.57 -17.06 56.32
N ALA A 629 -9.65 -16.09 56.23
CA ALA A 629 -9.91 -14.72 56.67
C ALA A 629 -11.04 -14.07 55.84
N ALA A 630 -11.05 -14.26 54.52
CA ALA A 630 -12.10 -13.76 53.64
C ALA A 630 -13.45 -14.42 53.91
N LEU A 631 -13.49 -15.74 54.16
CA LEU A 631 -14.69 -16.50 54.51
C LEU A 631 -15.28 -16.05 55.84
N ALA A 632 -14.43 -15.78 56.84
CA ALA A 632 -14.87 -15.24 58.14
C ALA A 632 -15.47 -13.83 58.02
N GLN A 633 -14.91 -12.99 57.15
CA GLN A 633 -15.48 -11.67 56.86
C GLN A 633 -16.77 -11.79 56.04
N TRP A 634 -16.84 -12.72 55.09
CA TRP A 634 -18.00 -12.94 54.24
C TRP A 634 -19.19 -13.50 54.99
N THR A 635 -18.98 -14.45 55.92
CA THR A 635 -20.05 -14.96 56.80
C THR A 635 -20.68 -13.85 57.63
N VAL A 636 -19.88 -12.91 58.16
CA VAL A 636 -20.39 -11.73 58.89
C VAL A 636 -21.22 -10.81 57.98
N VAL A 637 -20.82 -10.64 56.72
CA VAL A 637 -21.55 -9.83 55.73
C VAL A 637 -22.82 -10.55 55.26
N GLU A 638 -22.78 -11.85 55.00
CA GLU A 638 -23.95 -12.65 54.65
C GLU A 638 -24.97 -12.63 55.79
N ASP A 639 -24.57 -12.83 57.04
CA ASP A 639 -25.49 -12.77 58.18
C ASP A 639 -26.18 -11.39 58.30
N ALA A 640 -25.44 -10.30 58.06
CA ALA A 640 -25.99 -8.95 58.04
C ALA A 640 -26.93 -8.70 56.83
N THR A 641 -26.59 -9.25 55.66
CA THR A 641 -27.36 -9.12 54.42
C THR A 641 -28.64 -9.96 54.47
N GLU A 642 -28.56 -11.18 55.00
CA GLU A 642 -29.65 -12.11 55.24
C GLU A 642 -30.65 -11.53 56.26
N ALA A 643 -30.15 -10.93 57.35
CA ALA A 643 -30.99 -10.22 58.32
C ALA A 643 -31.73 -9.04 57.70
N ARG A 644 -31.04 -8.24 56.87
CA ARG A 644 -31.62 -7.09 56.17
C ARG A 644 -32.63 -7.53 55.09
N ARG A 645 -32.32 -8.57 54.33
CA ARG A 645 -33.22 -9.20 53.35
C ARG A 645 -34.50 -9.70 54.01
N ARG A 646 -34.43 -10.36 55.17
CA ARG A 646 -35.61 -10.79 55.93
C ARG A 646 -36.47 -9.61 56.39
N ASP A 647 -35.87 -8.55 56.94
CA ASP A 647 -36.60 -7.33 57.34
C ASP A 647 -37.34 -6.70 56.15
N LEU A 648 -36.67 -6.52 55.01
CA LEU A 648 -37.27 -5.91 53.82
C LEU A 648 -38.33 -6.81 53.17
N SER A 649 -38.14 -8.13 53.20
CA SER A 649 -39.12 -9.09 52.68
C SER A 649 -40.45 -9.02 53.46
N VAL A 650 -40.37 -8.90 54.80
CA VAL A 650 -41.55 -8.70 55.66
C VAL A 650 -42.29 -7.41 55.29
N ARG A 651 -41.56 -6.34 54.96
CA ARG A 651 -42.16 -5.04 54.59
C ARG A 651 -42.73 -5.02 53.17
N LEU A 652 -42.17 -5.79 52.24
CA LEU A 652 -42.64 -5.89 50.86
C LEU A 652 -43.87 -6.80 50.68
N ARG A 653 -44.00 -7.85 51.50
CA ARG A 653 -45.12 -8.82 51.44
C ARG A 653 -46.51 -8.16 51.31
N PRO A 654 -46.89 -7.16 52.12
CA PRO A 654 -48.19 -6.50 52.00
C PRO A 654 -48.37 -5.76 50.67
N LEU A 655 -47.31 -5.17 50.13
CA LEU A 655 -47.33 -4.39 48.88
C LEU A 655 -47.50 -5.27 47.64
N LEU A 656 -47.04 -6.52 47.72
CA LEU A 656 -47.04 -7.47 46.62
C LEU A 656 -48.13 -8.56 46.74
N SER A 657 -48.94 -8.53 47.80
CA SER A 657 -49.98 -9.53 48.04
C SER A 657 -50.95 -9.66 46.86
N GLY A 658 -51.18 -10.89 46.40
CA GLY A 658 -52.03 -11.18 45.24
C GLY A 658 -51.44 -10.84 43.87
N ARG A 659 -50.19 -10.36 43.80
CA ARG A 659 -49.50 -10.04 42.54
C ARG A 659 -48.58 -11.16 42.06
N THR A 660 -48.28 -11.16 40.77
CA THR A 660 -47.29 -12.03 40.12
C THR A 660 -46.11 -11.17 39.66
N LEU A 661 -44.88 -11.58 39.99
CA LEU A 661 -43.66 -10.91 39.58
C LEU A 661 -43.04 -11.66 38.40
N ALA A 662 -42.83 -11.00 37.26
CA ALA A 662 -42.13 -11.54 36.11
C ALA A 662 -40.73 -10.92 35.99
N ILE A 663 -39.68 -11.71 36.24
CA ILE A 663 -38.28 -11.27 36.21
C ILE A 663 -37.67 -11.59 34.84
N LEU A 664 -37.13 -10.56 34.18
CA LEU A 664 -36.42 -10.65 32.90
C LEU A 664 -34.91 -10.54 33.13
N GLY A 665 -34.18 -11.60 32.80
CA GLY A 665 -32.73 -11.70 33.03
C GLY A 665 -32.35 -13.11 33.51
N SER A 666 -31.08 -13.51 33.45
CA SER A 666 -30.63 -14.76 34.06
C SER A 666 -30.36 -14.55 35.56
N PRO A 667 -31.23 -15.03 36.47
CA PRO A 667 -30.76 -15.32 37.82
C PRO A 667 -29.94 -16.61 37.69
N THR A 668 -28.65 -16.53 38.00
CA THR A 668 -27.72 -17.66 37.90
C THR A 668 -28.07 -18.86 38.80
N ALA A 669 -29.15 -18.81 39.59
CA ALA A 669 -29.73 -20.00 40.21
C ALA A 669 -31.26 -19.99 40.15
N ARG A 670 -31.86 -21.13 39.76
CA ARG A 670 -33.29 -21.42 39.95
C ARG A 670 -33.69 -21.30 41.44
N ALA A 671 -32.74 -21.58 42.33
CA ALA A 671 -32.85 -21.41 43.77
C ALA A 671 -33.15 -19.96 44.20
N ASP A 672 -32.66 -18.95 43.47
CA ASP A 672 -32.91 -17.55 43.81
C ASP A 672 -34.37 -17.17 43.58
N VAL A 673 -35.00 -17.69 42.52
CA VAL A 673 -36.39 -17.38 42.16
C VAL A 673 -37.37 -18.00 43.15
N ASP A 674 -37.15 -19.28 43.50
CA ASP A 674 -37.98 -20.00 44.46
C ASP A 674 -37.81 -19.40 45.87
N GLN A 675 -36.59 -18.98 46.23
CA GLN A 675 -36.33 -18.28 47.49
C GLN A 675 -36.98 -16.89 47.52
N ILE A 676 -36.92 -16.10 46.45
CA ILE A 676 -37.61 -14.80 46.37
C ILE A 676 -39.12 -14.99 46.46
N ALA A 677 -39.67 -16.01 45.79
CA ALA A 677 -41.10 -16.34 45.86
C ALA A 677 -41.50 -16.70 47.29
N ALA A 678 -40.70 -17.51 47.99
CA ALA A 678 -40.92 -17.87 49.38
C ALA A 678 -40.78 -16.66 50.34
N ASP A 679 -39.76 -15.84 50.14
CA ASP A 679 -39.48 -14.67 50.97
C ASP A 679 -40.56 -13.61 50.84
N LEU A 680 -41.08 -13.37 49.64
CA LEU A 680 -42.10 -12.36 49.39
C LEU A 680 -43.54 -12.92 49.43
N GLY A 681 -43.71 -14.24 49.49
CA GLY A 681 -45.02 -14.89 49.50
C GLY A 681 -45.82 -14.64 48.21
N VAL A 682 -45.15 -14.49 47.06
CA VAL A 682 -45.78 -14.18 45.76
C VAL A 682 -45.36 -15.16 44.68
N ARG A 683 -46.16 -15.23 43.62
CA ARG A 683 -45.80 -16.01 42.44
C ARG A 683 -44.71 -15.27 41.66
N VAL A 684 -43.56 -15.90 41.47
CA VAL A 684 -42.48 -15.37 40.64
C VAL A 684 -42.32 -16.22 39.38
N LEU A 685 -42.24 -15.57 38.23
CA LEU A 685 -41.96 -16.16 36.93
C LEU A 685 -40.63 -15.62 36.43
N SER A 686 -39.70 -16.50 36.10
CA SER A 686 -38.38 -16.11 35.59
C SER A 686 -38.25 -16.40 34.11
N PHE A 687 -37.68 -15.45 33.38
CA PHE A 687 -37.37 -15.54 31.95
C PHE A 687 -35.85 -15.40 31.79
N PRO A 688 -35.11 -16.51 31.66
CA PRO A 688 -33.65 -16.51 31.61
C PRO A 688 -33.13 -15.69 30.41
N SER A 689 -32.09 -14.89 30.63
CA SER A 689 -31.49 -14.08 29.56
C SER A 689 -30.70 -14.93 28.57
N THR A 690 -31.37 -15.40 27.52
CA THR A 690 -30.79 -15.34 26.17
C THR A 690 -31.69 -14.42 25.36
N VAL A 691 -31.43 -13.11 25.46
CA VAL A 691 -32.30 -12.06 24.90
C VAL A 691 -32.17 -11.91 23.37
N GLU A 692 -32.24 -13.05 22.69
CA GLU A 692 -32.50 -13.18 21.25
C GLU A 692 -33.70 -14.09 20.96
N ASN A 693 -34.27 -14.81 21.95
CA ASN A 693 -35.33 -15.80 21.72
C ASN A 693 -36.76 -15.19 21.69
N PRO A 694 -37.46 -15.17 20.52
CA PRO A 694 -38.81 -14.63 20.41
C PRO A 694 -39.90 -15.48 21.09
N VAL A 695 -39.56 -16.63 21.69
CA VAL A 695 -40.49 -17.48 22.43
C VAL A 695 -40.82 -16.90 23.80
N ASP A 696 -39.82 -16.39 24.54
CA ASP A 696 -40.03 -15.95 25.92
C ASP A 696 -40.77 -14.60 26.00
N GLU A 697 -40.54 -13.68 25.05
CA GLU A 697 -41.36 -12.47 24.94
C GLU A 697 -42.83 -12.79 24.62
N ARG A 698 -43.11 -13.85 23.84
CA ARG A 698 -44.47 -14.31 23.58
C ARG A 698 -45.10 -14.90 24.84
N ARG A 699 -44.34 -15.65 25.64
CA ARG A 699 -44.80 -16.22 26.92
C ARG A 699 -45.09 -15.12 27.96
N LEU A 700 -44.27 -14.07 28.02
CA LEU A 700 -44.53 -12.91 28.87
C LEU A 700 -45.85 -12.22 28.50
N ARG A 701 -46.07 -11.94 27.21
CA ARG A 701 -47.30 -11.31 26.71
C ARG A 701 -48.55 -12.20 26.80
N ALA A 702 -48.39 -13.51 27.03
CA ALA A 702 -49.48 -14.45 27.23
C ALA A 702 -49.97 -14.49 28.70
N LEU A 703 -49.28 -13.82 29.63
CA LEU A 703 -49.73 -13.69 31.02
C LEU A 703 -50.88 -12.70 31.14
N SER A 704 -51.73 -12.89 32.16
CA SER A 704 -52.74 -11.90 32.52
C SER A 704 -52.05 -10.61 32.98
N PRO A 705 -52.38 -9.43 32.40
CA PRO A 705 -51.81 -8.15 32.83
C PRO A 705 -52.26 -7.75 34.25
N GLN A 706 -53.43 -8.22 34.69
CA GLN A 706 -53.99 -7.88 35.99
C GLN A 706 -53.15 -8.50 37.12
N GLY A 707 -52.59 -7.64 37.97
CA GLY A 707 -51.75 -8.06 39.10
C GLY A 707 -50.32 -8.47 38.70
N LEU A 708 -49.89 -8.22 37.46
CA LEU A 708 -48.54 -8.50 36.99
C LEU A 708 -47.60 -7.31 37.27
N ILE A 709 -46.39 -7.58 37.75
CA ILE A 709 -45.28 -6.62 37.79
C ILE A 709 -44.11 -7.22 37.02
N VAL A 710 -43.57 -6.48 36.06
CA VAL A 710 -42.40 -6.91 35.28
C VAL A 710 -41.16 -6.23 35.83
N VAL A 711 -40.11 -7.00 36.09
CA VAL A 711 -38.84 -6.53 36.63
C VAL A 711 -37.73 -6.89 35.64
N ALA A 712 -36.95 -5.92 35.18
CA ALA A 712 -35.82 -6.13 34.29
C ALA A 712 -34.49 -5.79 34.97
N LEU A 713 -33.52 -6.70 34.85
CA LEU A 713 -32.15 -6.49 35.31
C LEU A 713 -31.40 -5.56 34.33
N TRP A 714 -30.63 -4.60 34.86
CA TRP A 714 -30.07 -3.44 34.15
C TRP A 714 -29.28 -3.80 32.87
N GLU A 715 -28.54 -4.91 32.87
CA GLU A 715 -27.75 -5.39 31.73
C GLU A 715 -28.61 -5.82 30.52
N HIS A 716 -29.92 -6.00 30.70
CA HIS A 716 -30.82 -6.54 29.67
C HIS A 716 -31.84 -5.53 29.12
N MET A 717 -31.75 -4.27 29.56
CA MET A 717 -32.65 -3.18 29.18
C MET A 717 -32.80 -2.93 27.68
N ASN A 718 -31.68 -2.95 26.95
CA ASN A 718 -31.64 -2.54 25.55
C ASN A 718 -32.21 -3.59 24.59
N HIS A 719 -32.62 -4.75 25.11
CA HIS A 719 -32.94 -5.93 24.32
C HIS A 719 -34.44 -6.25 24.24
N LEU A 720 -35.30 -5.54 24.99
CA LEU A 720 -36.76 -5.65 24.84
C LEU A 720 -37.20 -5.12 23.47
N LYS A 721 -37.84 -5.98 22.66
CA LYS A 721 -38.33 -5.60 21.32
C LYS A 721 -39.55 -4.66 21.42
N ALA A 722 -39.74 -3.85 20.38
CA ALA A 722 -40.82 -2.87 20.29
C ALA A 722 -42.23 -3.43 20.63
N PRO A 723 -42.63 -4.66 20.20
CA PRO A 723 -43.96 -5.19 20.52
C PRO A 723 -44.20 -5.42 22.02
N THR A 724 -43.16 -5.80 22.78
CA THR A 724 -43.26 -6.00 24.23
C THR A 724 -43.35 -4.67 24.95
N LYS A 725 -42.58 -3.68 24.51
CA LYS A 725 -42.63 -2.31 25.05
C LYS A 725 -44.00 -1.68 24.84
N GLU A 726 -44.62 -1.91 23.68
CA GLU A 726 -45.96 -1.41 23.38
C GLU A 726 -47.03 -2.14 24.21
N TRP A 727 -46.93 -3.45 24.38
CA TRP A 727 -47.84 -4.23 25.23
C TRP A 727 -47.82 -3.78 26.69
N LEU A 728 -46.62 -3.54 27.27
CA LEU A 728 -46.49 -3.03 28.64
C LEU A 728 -47.20 -1.69 28.82
N LYS A 729 -47.07 -0.78 27.84
CA LYS A 729 -47.76 0.52 27.83
C LYS A 729 -49.27 0.38 27.64
N GLN A 730 -49.71 -0.49 26.74
CA GLN A 730 -51.12 -0.67 26.41
C GLN A 730 -51.94 -1.12 27.63
N TYR A 731 -51.38 -1.99 28.47
CA TYR A 731 -52.05 -2.57 29.63
C TYR A 731 -51.62 -1.95 30.97
N ASP A 732 -50.84 -0.87 30.94
CA ASP A 732 -50.30 -0.16 32.12
C ASP A 732 -49.64 -1.10 33.14
N VAL A 733 -48.86 -2.06 32.65
CA VAL A 733 -48.20 -3.05 33.51
C VAL A 733 -46.96 -2.40 34.16
N PRO A 734 -46.84 -2.40 35.51
CA PRO A 734 -45.67 -1.85 36.19
C PRO A 734 -44.38 -2.52 35.72
N PHE A 735 -43.46 -1.71 35.19
CA PHE A 735 -42.16 -2.13 34.73
C PHE A 735 -41.06 -1.50 35.60
N LEU A 736 -40.34 -2.34 36.34
CA LEU A 736 -39.28 -1.92 37.24
C LEU A 736 -37.92 -2.30 36.70
N GLN A 737 -36.99 -1.35 36.77
CA GLN A 737 -35.62 -1.56 36.39
C GLN A 737 -34.73 -1.63 37.63
N ILE A 738 -33.98 -2.73 37.73
CA ILE A 738 -33.19 -3.07 38.90
C ILE A 738 -31.76 -3.41 38.49
N ARG A 739 -30.76 -2.99 39.26
CA ARG A 739 -29.33 -3.22 38.99
C ARG A 739 -28.80 -4.50 39.65
N GLY A 740 -29.33 -4.87 40.80
CA GLY A 740 -28.90 -6.04 41.58
C GLY A 740 -29.63 -7.35 41.24
N THR A 741 -28.98 -8.48 41.54
CA THR A 741 -29.53 -9.84 41.50
C THR A 741 -29.63 -10.45 42.91
N GLY A 742 -30.44 -11.51 43.08
CA GLY A 742 -30.54 -12.24 44.35
C GLY A 742 -31.04 -11.39 45.52
N GLY A 743 -30.34 -11.39 46.66
CA GLY A 743 -30.73 -10.63 47.86
C GLY A 743 -30.80 -9.10 47.66
N LEU A 744 -30.01 -8.54 46.73
CA LEU A 744 -30.05 -7.12 46.37
C LEU A 744 -31.32 -6.75 45.60
N LEU A 745 -31.99 -7.72 44.95
CA LEU A 745 -33.26 -7.51 44.26
C LEU A 745 -34.35 -7.07 45.25
N ILE A 746 -34.39 -7.67 46.44
CA ILE A 746 -35.38 -7.36 47.47
C ILE A 746 -35.14 -5.94 48.01
N GLU A 747 -33.88 -5.52 48.14
CA GLU A 747 -33.55 -4.16 48.56
C GLU A 747 -33.99 -3.11 47.52
N GLU A 748 -33.68 -3.34 46.25
CA GLU A 748 -34.07 -2.42 45.18
C GLU A 748 -35.59 -2.43 44.93
N LEU A 749 -36.26 -3.58 45.07
CA LEU A 749 -37.72 -3.67 45.03
C LEU A 749 -38.33 -2.80 46.15
N TRP A 750 -37.76 -2.83 47.36
CA TRP A 750 -38.20 -1.97 48.46
C TRP A 750 -37.96 -0.49 48.16
N GLU A 751 -36.80 -0.12 47.63
CA GLU A 751 -36.55 1.28 47.25
C GLU A 751 -37.52 1.79 46.18
N ARG A 752 -37.90 0.93 45.23
CA ARG A 752 -38.79 1.29 44.11
C ARG A 752 -40.27 1.24 44.45
N LEU A 753 -40.69 0.33 45.33
CA LEU A 753 -42.11 0.10 45.65
C LEU A 753 -42.52 0.66 47.01
N GLY A 754 -41.58 0.89 47.93
CA GLY A 754 -41.85 1.00 49.36
C GLY A 754 -41.36 2.27 50.07
N ARG A 755 -40.66 3.21 49.41
CA ARG A 755 -40.16 4.41 50.11
C ARG A 755 -41.18 5.53 50.32
N ASP A 756 -42.19 5.69 49.46
CA ASP A 756 -42.99 6.94 49.45
C ASP A 756 -44.52 6.79 49.48
N GLY A 757 -45.12 5.62 49.76
CA GLY A 757 -46.59 5.54 49.98
C GLY A 757 -47.49 6.06 48.83
N VAL A 758 -46.93 6.37 47.66
CA VAL A 758 -47.62 6.76 46.44
C VAL A 758 -47.57 5.55 45.52
N PRO A 759 -48.70 5.06 44.98
CA PRO A 759 -48.65 4.09 43.89
C PRO A 759 -47.95 4.78 42.72
N LEU A 760 -46.70 4.38 42.42
CA LEU A 760 -45.94 4.94 41.32
C LEU A 760 -46.70 4.65 40.02
N ALA A 761 -47.27 5.71 39.46
CA ALA A 761 -47.59 5.78 38.05
C ALA A 761 -46.30 5.49 37.27
N VAL A 762 -46.37 4.43 36.49
CA VAL A 762 -45.31 3.89 35.63
C VAL A 762 -44.81 4.98 34.68
N ARG A 763 -43.49 5.13 34.52
CA ARG A 763 -42.86 5.75 33.35
C ARG A 763 -41.70 4.94 32.85
#